data_AF-D8QH83-F1
#
_entry.id   AF-D8QH83-F1
#
_cell.length_a   1.000
_cell.length_b   1.000
_cell.length_c   1.000
_cell.angle_alpha   90.00
_cell.angle_beta   90.00
_cell.angle_gamma   90.00
#
_symmetry.space_group_name_H-M   'P 1'
#
loop_
_entity.id
_entity.type
_entity.pdbx_description
1 polymer ?
#
loop_
_entity_poly.entity_id
_entity_poly.type
_entity_poly.pdbx_seq_one_letter_code
_entity_poly.pdbx_strand_id
1 'polypeptide(L)'
;MDSDDEADHRVVDECDGHRRPDKPVVYLEVLDKEIDKTLDLMVINPSGRVSPTALLERRRRCHDLLSLRHTQRFFAALSGFFEGQLDLTGRHPPRFDRLVARLKDVSEDFMFIMRHCVATTKRTEELGEESDIEETSYEFDPPYLWEQFVTKWRLGTMIDCDEFRDMLADLRAVRARHPGVPKFQQSSLLDLPSELLDYIMILSDQDCLGKWSQTCSLLREHASKYVRSRLCFKLIADDIDVDAIQRGIPPGPEKVAEVRELTREAALFYRDALVKRMRKTIKRPHLLATTRFLDFSENWSLTDWMPYLGCDFPEFVAPFIEPLVILIRDLPLEAISFRAYGLPKPIWRAVCASETLHSLFLSAQGMIGWETGPSWPDAPALFNAHLKIYGEDVNGDGLWPLLDSIPNCLFLQVFGVPGEGFPMPLLRCPNITRLSVTYVWVDTLILHFADVIEGGFCQGIMHLSIITDHPDMTADIARRLFDAFRHLPRLEFLRLTGLCHAPPDLFVHLSESAPGLRSLFLHSFSSGSYQRGDCSRWPYPPSEYARAFGTFPRLNLLGLNMAIDDAPYRTSYFLQRMELGYEGAEAEDAKALRRWRARKSLSTDDDDPRTLDCTADGEVRDVVRLFAIYGRALQTIFLHTNNLSQTGGWVIERDAEGRPVTIRDGLTTSERERANMADPEWQIDHWTFDAAEAEEILGLN
;
A
#
# COMPACT_ATOMS: atom_id res chain seq x y z
N MET A 1 -31.22 12.15 -12.52
CA MET A 1 -31.08 12.64 -11.12
C MET A 1 -29.72 13.32 -10.94
N ASP A 2 -29.31 14.20 -11.85
CA ASP A 2 -27.92 14.63 -11.91
C ASP A 2 -27.60 15.66 -10.82
N SER A 3 -26.34 15.65 -10.36
CA SER A 3 -25.82 16.41 -9.23
C SER A 3 -25.72 17.91 -9.54
N ASP A 4 -26.49 18.71 -8.81
CA ASP A 4 -26.36 20.17 -8.74
C ASP A 4 -25.11 20.62 -7.95
N ASP A 5 -24.22 19.71 -7.57
CA ASP A 5 -23.04 20.03 -6.76
C ASP A 5 -22.07 21.01 -7.48
N GLU A 6 -22.11 21.10 -8.81
CA GLU A 6 -21.37 22.15 -9.56
C GLU A 6 -22.06 23.52 -9.56
N ALA A 7 -23.40 23.58 -9.40
CA ALA A 7 -24.11 24.86 -9.29
C ALA A 7 -23.77 25.55 -7.95
N ASP A 8 -23.60 24.78 -6.88
CA ASP A 8 -23.22 25.31 -5.56
C ASP A 8 -21.81 25.94 -5.55
N HIS A 9 -20.89 25.51 -6.43
CA HIS A 9 -19.57 26.13 -6.56
C HIS A 9 -19.59 27.46 -7.34
N ARG A 10 -20.60 27.72 -8.17
CA ARG A 10 -20.73 29.00 -8.90
C ARG A 10 -21.61 30.03 -8.19
N VAL A 11 -22.50 29.60 -7.30
CA VAL A 11 -23.48 30.49 -6.63
C VAL A 11 -22.86 31.36 -5.52
N VAL A 12 -21.60 31.12 -5.11
CA VAL A 12 -20.94 31.96 -4.09
C VAL A 12 -20.27 33.23 -4.68
N ASP A 13 -20.10 33.34 -6.01
CA ASP A 13 -19.39 34.47 -6.64
C ASP A 13 -20.29 35.49 -7.38
N GLU A 14 -21.61 35.29 -7.46
CA GLU A 14 -22.49 36.19 -8.22
C GLU A 14 -23.70 36.69 -7.42
N CYS A 15 -23.45 37.61 -6.49
CA CYS A 15 -24.45 38.56 -6.00
C CYS A 15 -24.31 39.88 -6.76
N ASP A 16 -24.66 39.90 -8.06
CA ASP A 16 -25.19 41.12 -8.67
C ASP A 16 -26.13 40.75 -9.83
N GLY A 17 -27.38 41.15 -9.66
CA GLY A 17 -28.52 40.48 -10.28
C GLY A 17 -28.60 40.68 -11.79
N HIS A 18 -28.84 39.58 -12.52
CA HIS A 18 -29.53 39.57 -13.81
C HIS A 18 -30.46 38.35 -13.89
N ARG A 19 -31.60 38.54 -14.58
CA ARG A 19 -32.71 37.58 -14.73
C ARG A 19 -32.24 36.22 -15.30
N ARG A 20 -32.73 35.12 -14.71
CA ARG A 20 -32.62 33.75 -15.25
C ARG A 20 -33.30 33.64 -16.62
N PRO A 21 -32.68 33.02 -17.64
CA PRO A 21 -33.40 32.46 -18.76
C PRO A 21 -33.74 30.98 -18.52
N ASP A 22 -34.99 30.61 -18.80
CA ASP A 22 -35.43 29.21 -18.87
C ASP A 22 -34.78 28.50 -20.05
N LYS A 23 -33.64 27.81 -19.84
CA LYS A 23 -33.13 26.79 -20.78
C LYS A 23 -32.41 25.64 -20.06
N PRO A 24 -32.92 24.39 -20.12
CA PRO A 24 -32.27 23.20 -19.55
C PRO A 24 -31.17 22.58 -20.45
N VAL A 25 -30.58 23.33 -21.38
CA VAL A 25 -29.71 22.80 -22.46
C VAL A 25 -28.22 22.71 -22.07
N VAL A 26 -27.76 23.50 -21.09
CA VAL A 26 -26.32 23.65 -20.79
C VAL A 26 -25.69 22.40 -20.14
N TYR A 27 -26.47 21.58 -19.43
CA TYR A 27 -25.95 20.44 -18.67
C TYR A 27 -25.66 19.19 -19.50
N LEU A 28 -26.40 18.96 -20.59
CA LEU A 28 -26.12 17.84 -21.51
C LEU A 28 -24.74 18.01 -22.15
N GLU A 29 -24.37 19.25 -22.48
CA GLU A 29 -23.04 19.52 -23.05
C GLU A 29 -21.90 19.26 -22.08
N VAL A 30 -22.07 19.45 -20.76
CA VAL A 30 -20.99 19.25 -19.78
C VAL A 30 -20.77 17.75 -19.51
N LEU A 31 -21.87 17.00 -19.33
CA LEU A 31 -21.81 15.55 -19.12
C LEU A 31 -21.32 14.84 -20.40
N ASP A 32 -21.80 15.25 -21.57
CA ASP A 32 -21.29 14.74 -22.85
C ASP A 32 -19.81 15.09 -23.03
N LYS A 33 -19.35 16.30 -22.62
CA LYS A 33 -17.92 16.65 -22.68
C LYS A 33 -17.04 15.86 -21.73
N GLU A 34 -17.51 15.49 -20.54
CA GLU A 34 -16.76 14.65 -19.60
C GLU A 34 -16.74 13.18 -20.01
N ILE A 35 -17.86 12.68 -20.54
CA ILE A 35 -17.94 11.36 -21.16
C ILE A 35 -17.04 11.32 -22.39
N ASP A 36 -17.11 12.32 -23.27
CA ASP A 36 -16.26 12.43 -24.45
C ASP A 36 -14.79 12.58 -24.04
N LYS A 37 -14.45 13.33 -22.99
CA LYS A 37 -13.06 13.44 -22.47
C LYS A 37 -12.56 12.14 -21.85
N THR A 38 -13.42 11.40 -21.15
CA THR A 38 -13.07 10.09 -20.56
C THR A 38 -12.95 9.03 -21.65
N LEU A 39 -13.84 9.05 -22.65
CA LEU A 39 -13.76 8.23 -23.84
C LEU A 39 -12.54 8.61 -24.68
N ASP A 40 -12.21 9.89 -24.83
CA ASP A 40 -11.03 10.39 -25.55
C ASP A 40 -9.73 9.95 -24.85
N LEU A 41 -9.67 10.02 -23.51
CA LEU A 41 -8.57 9.46 -22.71
C LEU A 41 -8.47 7.94 -22.85
N MET A 42 -9.58 7.24 -23.06
CA MET A 42 -9.63 5.80 -23.36
C MET A 42 -9.42 5.47 -24.85
N VAL A 43 -9.47 6.48 -25.73
CA VAL A 43 -9.32 6.40 -27.20
C VAL A 43 -7.93 6.90 -27.63
N ILE A 44 -7.02 7.23 -26.70
CA ILE A 44 -5.57 7.31 -26.96
C ILE A 44 -5.01 5.89 -27.18
N ASN A 45 -5.55 5.22 -28.18
CA ASN A 45 -5.00 4.04 -28.80
C ASN A 45 -4.54 4.51 -30.19
N PRO A 46 -3.23 4.70 -30.42
CA PRO A 46 -2.71 5.39 -31.61
C PRO A 46 -3.04 4.70 -32.96
N SER A 47 -3.53 3.46 -32.96
CA SER A 47 -3.66 2.64 -34.18
C SER A 47 -5.07 2.16 -34.54
N GLY A 48 -6.10 2.41 -33.71
CA GLY A 48 -7.41 1.77 -33.90
C GLY A 48 -8.57 2.74 -34.16
N ARG A 49 -9.08 2.79 -35.40
CA ARG A 49 -10.44 3.29 -35.65
C ARG A 49 -11.43 2.35 -34.94
N VAL A 50 -11.83 2.69 -33.72
CA VAL A 50 -12.98 2.04 -33.06
C VAL A 50 -14.16 2.16 -34.01
N SER A 51 -14.80 1.03 -34.35
CA SER A 51 -16.00 1.06 -35.18
C SER A 51 -16.99 2.05 -34.57
N PRO A 52 -17.63 2.95 -35.36
CA PRO A 52 -18.64 3.86 -34.85
C PRO A 52 -19.71 3.16 -33.99
N THR A 53 -20.04 1.90 -34.31
CA THR A 53 -20.98 1.09 -33.52
C THR A 53 -20.45 0.71 -32.14
N ALA A 54 -19.17 0.32 -32.02
CA ALA A 54 -18.55 -0.02 -30.74
C ALA A 54 -18.36 1.22 -29.85
N LEU A 55 -18.07 2.37 -30.45
CA LEU A 55 -17.99 3.65 -29.73
C LEU A 55 -19.37 4.07 -29.20
N LEU A 56 -20.42 3.92 -30.01
CA LEU A 56 -21.81 4.17 -29.59
C LEU A 56 -22.24 3.21 -28.47
N GLU A 57 -21.91 1.92 -28.56
CA GLU A 57 -22.23 0.95 -27.50
C GLU A 57 -21.48 1.27 -26.20
N ARG A 58 -20.19 1.64 -26.28
CA ARG A 58 -19.41 2.06 -25.11
C ARG A 58 -19.97 3.34 -24.49
N ARG A 59 -20.33 4.33 -25.30
CA ARG A 59 -20.99 5.56 -24.85
C ARG A 59 -22.31 5.27 -24.15
N ARG A 60 -23.12 4.37 -24.72
CA ARG A 60 -24.37 3.90 -24.10
C ARG A 60 -24.12 3.25 -22.75
N ARG A 61 -23.18 2.28 -22.66
CA ARG A 61 -22.81 1.63 -21.39
C ARG A 61 -22.30 2.63 -20.35
N CYS A 62 -21.46 3.60 -20.74
CA CYS A 62 -20.98 4.65 -19.84
C CYS A 62 -22.14 5.52 -19.34
N HIS A 63 -23.05 5.92 -20.22
CA HIS A 63 -24.24 6.68 -19.85
C HIS A 63 -25.13 5.90 -18.88
N ASP A 64 -25.34 4.60 -19.13
CA ASP A 64 -26.15 3.73 -18.27
C ASP A 64 -25.51 3.55 -16.89
N LEU A 65 -24.19 3.33 -16.83
CA LEU A 65 -23.44 3.25 -15.56
C LEU A 65 -23.48 4.57 -14.78
N LEU A 66 -23.29 5.71 -15.45
CA LEU A 66 -23.37 7.02 -14.80
C LEU A 66 -24.77 7.30 -14.26
N SER A 67 -25.80 6.99 -15.05
CA SER A 67 -27.19 7.16 -14.64
C SER A 67 -27.57 6.26 -13.46
N LEU A 68 -27.08 5.01 -13.45
CA LEU A 68 -27.20 4.10 -12.30
C LEU A 68 -26.53 4.71 -11.06
N ARG A 69 -25.28 5.16 -11.18
CA ARG A 69 -24.55 5.79 -10.07
C ARG A 69 -25.21 7.07 -9.56
N HIS A 70 -25.77 7.90 -10.43
CA HIS A 70 -26.49 9.10 -10.03
C HIS A 70 -27.76 8.77 -9.24
N THR A 71 -28.51 7.76 -9.67
CA THR A 71 -29.72 7.32 -8.97
C THR A 71 -29.37 6.73 -7.60
N GLN A 72 -28.39 5.82 -7.56
CA GLN A 72 -27.89 5.26 -6.29
C GLN A 72 -27.38 6.35 -5.34
N ARG A 73 -26.61 7.32 -5.85
CA ARG A 73 -26.10 8.45 -5.05
C ARG A 73 -27.23 9.34 -4.52
N PHE A 74 -28.29 9.57 -5.30
CA PHE A 74 -29.45 10.35 -4.85
C PHE A 74 -30.13 9.70 -3.63
N PHE A 75 -30.42 8.40 -3.71
CA PHE A 75 -31.00 7.66 -2.59
C PHE A 75 -30.03 7.53 -1.40
N ALA A 76 -28.76 7.22 -1.66
CA ALA A 76 -27.74 7.12 -0.63
C ALA A 76 -27.53 8.45 0.11
N ALA A 77 -27.53 9.59 -0.59
CA ALA A 77 -27.42 10.91 0.03
C ALA A 77 -28.59 11.17 0.99
N LEU A 78 -29.83 10.88 0.57
CA LEU A 78 -31.01 11.01 1.41
C LEU A 78 -30.96 10.08 2.63
N SER A 79 -30.60 8.80 2.45
CA SER A 79 -30.39 7.86 3.55
C SER A 79 -29.30 8.34 4.52
N GLY A 80 -28.20 8.88 4.00
CA GLY A 80 -27.09 9.43 4.78
C GLY A 80 -27.50 10.57 5.70
N PHE A 81 -28.47 11.42 5.33
CA PHE A 81 -29.03 12.43 6.24
C PHE A 81 -29.73 11.81 7.45
N PHE A 82 -30.43 10.68 7.30
CA PHE A 82 -31.12 10.01 8.42
C PHE A 82 -30.16 9.18 9.28
N GLU A 83 -29.24 8.46 8.64
CA GLU A 83 -28.27 7.59 9.32
C GLU A 83 -27.15 8.40 9.99
N GLY A 84 -26.83 9.57 9.44
CA GLY A 84 -25.72 10.42 9.85
C GLY A 84 -24.41 10.12 9.11
N GLN A 85 -24.49 9.39 8.00
CA GLN A 85 -23.34 9.09 7.15
C GLN A 85 -23.04 10.28 6.25
N LEU A 86 -21.76 10.66 6.17
CA LEU A 86 -21.30 11.76 5.34
C LEU A 86 -21.01 11.25 3.92
N ASP A 87 -21.59 11.91 2.92
CA ASP A 87 -21.01 11.92 1.59
C ASP A 87 -20.00 13.08 1.49
N LEU A 88 -19.18 13.09 0.44
CA LEU A 88 -18.10 14.08 0.25
C LEU A 88 -18.60 15.53 0.07
N THR A 89 -19.91 15.72 -0.03
CA THR A 89 -20.59 17.01 -0.27
C THR A 89 -21.27 17.59 0.97
N GLY A 90 -21.22 16.85 2.09
CA GLY A 90 -21.68 17.33 3.39
C GLY A 90 -23.19 17.30 3.61
N ARG A 91 -23.60 17.35 4.89
CA ARG A 91 -25.00 17.26 5.32
C ARG A 91 -25.56 18.62 5.73
N HIS A 92 -25.80 19.48 4.73
CA HIS A 92 -26.31 20.84 4.95
C HIS A 92 -27.84 20.92 4.76
N PRO A 93 -28.56 21.72 5.58
CA PRO A 93 -30.02 21.87 5.48
C PRO A 93 -30.53 22.25 4.07
N PRO A 94 -29.94 23.24 3.36
CA PRO A 94 -30.42 23.62 2.02
C PRO A 94 -30.31 22.49 0.99
N ARG A 95 -29.32 21.60 1.16
CA ARG A 95 -29.15 20.42 0.29
C ARG A 95 -30.21 19.37 0.58
N PHE A 96 -30.48 19.09 1.85
CA PHE A 96 -31.55 18.19 2.25
C PHE A 96 -32.91 18.64 1.72
N ASP A 97 -33.25 19.92 1.87
CA ASP A 97 -34.53 20.48 1.41
C ASP A 97 -34.72 20.29 -0.11
N ARG A 98 -33.64 20.53 -0.89
CA ARG A 98 -33.64 20.26 -2.35
C ARG A 98 -33.84 18.79 -2.68
N LEU A 99 -33.11 17.89 -2.00
CA LEU A 99 -33.23 16.45 -2.23
C LEU A 99 -34.62 15.92 -1.85
N VAL A 100 -35.21 16.41 -0.76
CA VAL A 100 -36.56 16.05 -0.32
C VAL A 100 -37.61 16.55 -1.29
N ALA A 101 -37.50 17.80 -1.77
CA ALA A 101 -38.39 18.32 -2.81
C ALA A 101 -38.32 17.45 -4.08
N ARG A 102 -37.11 17.11 -4.52
CA ARG A 102 -36.92 16.23 -5.67
C ARG A 102 -37.47 14.83 -5.45
N LEU A 103 -37.24 14.24 -4.27
CA LEU A 103 -37.78 12.92 -3.92
C LEU A 103 -39.30 12.91 -3.98
N LYS A 104 -39.93 13.99 -3.50
CA LYS A 104 -41.39 14.15 -3.56
C LYS A 104 -41.88 14.13 -5.01
N ASP A 105 -41.29 14.95 -5.88
CA ASP A 105 -41.68 15.03 -7.30
C ASP A 105 -41.49 13.67 -8.01
N VAL A 106 -40.34 13.02 -7.80
CA VAL A 106 -40.03 11.69 -8.32
C VAL A 106 -41.03 10.65 -7.83
N SER A 107 -41.36 10.69 -6.53
CA SER A 107 -42.30 9.75 -5.92
C SER A 107 -43.72 9.95 -6.44
N GLU A 108 -44.15 11.20 -6.66
CA GLU A 108 -45.47 11.49 -7.22
C GLU A 108 -45.61 10.97 -8.65
N ASP A 109 -44.61 11.20 -9.50
CA ASP A 109 -44.56 10.65 -10.85
C ASP A 109 -44.49 9.11 -10.85
N PHE A 110 -43.67 8.53 -9.96
CA PHE A 110 -43.55 7.08 -9.84
C PHE A 110 -44.88 6.46 -9.40
N MET A 111 -45.54 7.04 -8.41
CA MET A 111 -46.86 6.58 -7.97
C MET A 111 -47.93 6.77 -9.05
N PHE A 112 -47.80 7.79 -9.90
CA PHE A 112 -48.66 7.95 -11.07
C PHE A 112 -48.49 6.77 -12.03
N ILE A 113 -47.26 6.45 -12.46
CA ILE A 113 -47.04 5.33 -13.40
C ILE A 113 -47.40 3.97 -12.78
N MET A 114 -47.20 3.79 -11.48
CA MET A 114 -47.55 2.54 -10.79
C MET A 114 -49.06 2.28 -10.75
N ARG A 115 -49.91 3.31 -10.84
CA ARG A 115 -51.37 3.13 -10.98
C ARG A 115 -51.78 2.59 -12.35
N HIS A 116 -50.89 2.74 -13.33
CA HIS A 116 -51.04 2.31 -14.71
C HIS A 116 -50.23 1.05 -15.01
N CYS A 117 -49.76 0.35 -13.98
CA CYS A 117 -48.88 -0.80 -14.10
C CYS A 117 -49.56 -2.08 -13.62
N VAL A 118 -49.42 -3.15 -14.38
CA VAL A 118 -49.83 -4.52 -14.02
C VAL A 118 -48.57 -5.35 -13.82
N ALA A 119 -48.32 -5.77 -12.58
CA ALA A 119 -47.23 -6.69 -12.25
C ALA A 119 -47.67 -8.13 -12.51
N THR A 120 -46.91 -8.84 -13.32
CA THR A 120 -47.11 -10.28 -13.61
C THR A 120 -45.90 -11.04 -13.11
N THR A 121 -46.07 -11.82 -12.05
CA THR A 121 -45.02 -12.70 -11.53
C THR A 121 -45.08 -14.04 -12.24
N LYS A 122 -43.98 -14.44 -12.88
CA LYS A 122 -43.81 -15.75 -13.49
C LYS A 122 -42.80 -16.53 -12.66
N ARG A 123 -43.17 -17.76 -12.30
CA ARG A 123 -42.22 -18.73 -11.76
C ARG A 123 -41.53 -19.40 -12.93
N THR A 124 -40.23 -19.19 -13.04
CA THR A 124 -39.41 -19.87 -14.03
C THR A 124 -38.69 -21.00 -13.30
N GLU A 125 -39.06 -22.25 -13.61
CA GLU A 125 -38.28 -23.41 -13.16
C GLU A 125 -36.96 -23.38 -13.93
N GLU A 126 -35.87 -22.99 -13.27
CA GLU A 126 -34.54 -23.08 -13.86
C GLU A 126 -34.12 -24.55 -13.92
N LEU A 127 -33.79 -25.04 -15.11
CA LEU A 127 -33.44 -26.42 -15.38
C LEU A 127 -32.15 -26.81 -14.63
N GLY A 128 -32.27 -27.27 -13.39
CA GLY A 128 -31.20 -27.99 -12.69
C GLY A 128 -30.89 -27.58 -11.25
N GLU A 129 -31.45 -26.49 -10.73
CA GLU A 129 -31.28 -26.08 -9.32
C GLU A 129 -32.66 -25.85 -8.68
N GLU A 130 -32.87 -26.38 -7.46
CA GLU A 130 -34.15 -26.31 -6.70
C GLU A 130 -34.55 -24.89 -6.25
N SER A 131 -34.02 -23.83 -6.87
CA SER A 131 -34.40 -22.45 -6.60
C SER A 131 -35.43 -21.97 -7.60
N ASP A 132 -36.70 -21.93 -7.18
CA ASP A 132 -37.75 -21.19 -7.89
C ASP A 132 -37.40 -19.69 -7.90
N ILE A 133 -36.95 -19.17 -9.04
CA ILE A 133 -36.79 -17.72 -9.22
C ILE A 133 -38.14 -17.15 -9.67
N GLU A 134 -38.73 -16.32 -8.81
CA GLU A 134 -39.93 -15.53 -9.14
C GLU A 134 -39.51 -14.26 -9.89
N GLU A 135 -39.67 -14.25 -11.21
CA GLU A 135 -39.42 -13.05 -12.03
C GLU A 135 -40.71 -12.23 -12.15
N THR A 136 -40.67 -10.98 -11.67
CA THR A 136 -41.82 -10.07 -11.75
C THR A 136 -41.64 -9.12 -12.93
N SER A 137 -42.46 -9.30 -13.98
CA SER A 137 -42.49 -8.38 -15.13
C SER A 137 -43.56 -7.30 -14.96
N TYR A 138 -43.25 -6.06 -15.34
CA TYR A 138 -44.14 -4.91 -15.23
C TYR A 138 -44.66 -4.49 -16.62
N GLU A 139 -45.98 -4.54 -16.82
CA GLU A 139 -46.64 -4.06 -18.03
C GLU A 139 -47.36 -2.73 -17.75
N PHE A 140 -47.19 -1.73 -18.62
CA PHE A 140 -47.74 -0.38 -18.42
C PHE A 140 -48.83 -0.06 -19.46
N ASP A 141 -49.88 0.67 -19.05
CA ASP A 141 -50.92 1.20 -19.93
C ASP A 141 -51.10 2.72 -19.75
N PRO A 142 -50.58 3.56 -20.67
CA PRO A 142 -49.94 3.18 -21.95
C PRO A 142 -48.53 2.56 -21.83
N PRO A 143 -48.07 1.74 -22.81
CA PRO A 143 -46.77 1.06 -22.77
C PRO A 143 -45.54 1.98 -22.66
N TYR A 144 -45.65 3.23 -23.11
CA TYR A 144 -44.54 4.20 -23.09
C TYR A 144 -44.37 4.93 -21.75
N LEU A 145 -45.22 4.69 -20.74
CA LEU A 145 -45.17 5.43 -19.48
C LEU A 145 -43.85 5.24 -18.72
N TRP A 146 -43.32 4.02 -18.70
CA TRP A 146 -42.02 3.75 -18.07
C TRP A 146 -40.89 4.47 -18.80
N GLU A 147 -40.87 4.42 -20.13
CA GLU A 147 -39.87 5.11 -20.94
C GLU A 147 -39.92 6.64 -20.73
N GLN A 148 -41.12 7.21 -20.60
CA GLN A 148 -41.29 8.63 -20.27
C GLN A 148 -40.77 8.97 -18.87
N PHE A 149 -41.01 8.11 -17.88
CA PHE A 149 -40.49 8.27 -16.53
C PHE A 149 -38.96 8.17 -16.49
N VAL A 150 -38.39 7.13 -17.11
CA VAL A 150 -36.96 6.92 -17.28
C VAL A 150 -36.31 8.12 -17.97
N THR A 151 -36.92 8.63 -19.05
CA THR A 151 -36.42 9.79 -19.79
C THR A 151 -36.49 11.07 -18.95
N LYS A 152 -37.61 11.33 -18.26
CA LYS A 152 -37.81 12.53 -17.42
C LYS A 152 -36.81 12.58 -16.28
N TRP A 153 -36.60 11.46 -15.60
CA TRP A 153 -35.72 11.37 -14.42
C TRP A 153 -34.29 10.97 -14.73
N ARG A 154 -34.01 10.68 -16.01
CA ARG A 154 -32.71 10.21 -16.51
C ARG A 154 -32.24 8.96 -15.78
N LEU A 155 -33.12 7.96 -15.70
CA LEU A 155 -32.73 6.64 -15.19
C LEU A 155 -31.93 5.93 -16.29
N GLY A 156 -30.88 5.21 -15.91
CA GLY A 156 -30.11 4.40 -16.86
C GLY A 156 -30.94 3.22 -17.31
N THR A 157 -30.66 2.63 -18.48
CA THR A 157 -31.43 1.44 -18.92
C THR A 157 -31.18 0.21 -18.05
N MET A 158 -30.23 0.28 -17.12
CA MET A 158 -29.94 -0.75 -16.12
C MET A 158 -30.91 -0.74 -14.94
N ILE A 159 -31.65 0.36 -14.73
CA ILE A 159 -32.64 0.46 -13.65
C ILE A 159 -34.01 0.13 -14.21
N ASP A 160 -34.57 -0.98 -13.76
CA ASP A 160 -35.95 -1.34 -14.03
C ASP A 160 -36.92 -0.80 -12.95
N CYS A 161 -38.20 -1.09 -13.14
CA CYS A 161 -39.25 -0.64 -12.22
C CYS A 161 -39.10 -1.27 -10.82
N ASP A 162 -38.58 -2.49 -10.74
CA ASP A 162 -38.43 -3.22 -9.48
C ASP A 162 -37.29 -2.64 -8.66
N GLU A 163 -36.12 -2.48 -9.28
CA GLU A 163 -34.94 -1.91 -8.63
C GLU A 163 -35.24 -0.50 -8.12
N PHE A 164 -35.96 0.32 -8.91
CA PHE A 164 -36.36 1.65 -8.47
C PHE A 164 -37.34 1.63 -7.29
N ARG A 165 -38.30 0.68 -7.29
CA ARG A 165 -39.25 0.47 -6.19
C ARG A 165 -38.53 0.06 -4.92
N ASP A 166 -37.54 -0.81 -5.03
CA ASP A 166 -36.73 -1.29 -3.92
C ASP A 166 -35.89 -0.16 -3.32
N MET A 167 -35.25 0.68 -4.13
CA MET A 167 -34.55 1.88 -3.64
C MET A 167 -35.46 2.82 -2.86
N LEU A 168 -36.72 3.01 -3.30
CA LEU A 168 -37.72 3.78 -2.57
C LEU A 168 -38.16 3.10 -1.26
N ALA A 169 -38.31 1.77 -1.26
CA ALA A 169 -38.67 0.99 -0.09
C ALA A 169 -37.55 1.04 0.96
N ASP A 170 -36.30 0.89 0.54
CA ASP A 170 -35.11 0.99 1.37
C ASP A 170 -35.00 2.36 2.04
N LEU A 171 -35.18 3.45 1.29
CA LEU A 171 -35.18 4.79 1.86
C LEU A 171 -36.30 4.98 2.90
N ARG A 172 -37.49 4.41 2.67
CA ARG A 172 -38.59 4.43 3.65
C ARG A 172 -38.23 3.61 4.90
N ALA A 173 -37.58 2.46 4.74
CA ALA A 173 -37.13 1.63 5.85
C ALA A 173 -36.05 2.33 6.68
N VAL A 174 -35.09 3.00 6.04
CA VAL A 174 -34.08 3.85 6.71
C VAL A 174 -34.77 4.94 7.53
N ARG A 175 -35.73 5.66 6.94
CA ARG A 175 -36.49 6.69 7.66
C ARG A 175 -37.30 6.12 8.84
N ALA A 176 -37.87 4.93 8.70
CA ALA A 176 -38.61 4.27 9.78
C ALA A 176 -37.69 3.82 10.94
N ARG A 177 -36.48 3.33 10.63
CA ARG A 177 -35.45 2.97 11.63
C ARG A 177 -34.88 4.18 12.36
N HIS A 178 -34.92 5.35 11.73
CA HIS A 178 -34.42 6.61 12.29
C HIS A 178 -35.54 7.66 12.39
N PRO A 179 -36.50 7.52 13.34
CA PRO A 179 -37.66 8.42 13.45
C PRO A 179 -37.33 9.86 13.92
N GLY A 180 -36.06 10.27 13.87
CA GLY A 180 -35.59 11.60 14.26
C GLY A 180 -35.52 12.60 13.10
N VAL A 181 -35.19 13.85 13.44
CA VAL A 181 -34.85 14.91 12.47
C VAL A 181 -33.59 14.50 11.69
N PRO A 182 -33.49 14.77 10.38
CA PRO A 182 -32.24 14.58 9.63
C PRO A 182 -31.04 15.14 10.39
N LYS A 183 -29.95 14.38 10.41
CA LYS A 183 -28.72 14.76 11.08
C LYS A 183 -27.91 15.68 10.17
N PHE A 184 -27.79 16.94 10.54
CA PHE A 184 -26.96 17.91 9.82
C PHE A 184 -25.53 17.93 10.34
N GLN A 185 -24.59 18.23 9.44
CA GLN A 185 -23.19 18.39 9.77
C GLN A 185 -22.99 19.73 10.50
N GLN A 186 -22.35 19.67 11.67
CA GLN A 186 -22.04 20.86 12.48
C GLN A 186 -20.68 21.47 12.15
N SER A 187 -19.75 20.65 11.66
CA SER A 187 -18.39 21.07 11.31
C SER A 187 -18.02 20.52 9.95
N SER A 188 -17.64 21.39 9.04
CA SER A 188 -17.04 21.08 7.75
C SER A 188 -15.53 20.93 7.88
N LEU A 189 -14.90 20.29 6.89
CA LEU A 189 -13.44 20.24 6.81
C LEU A 189 -12.84 21.65 6.81
N LEU A 190 -13.52 22.61 6.18
CA LEU A 190 -13.08 24.00 6.07
C LEU A 190 -13.22 24.77 7.39
N ASP A 191 -13.95 24.24 8.38
CA ASP A 191 -14.05 24.81 9.72
C ASP A 191 -12.89 24.37 10.62
N LEU A 192 -12.01 23.47 10.15
CA LEU A 192 -10.81 23.11 10.89
C LEU A 192 -9.83 24.29 10.93
N PRO A 193 -9.08 24.47 12.04
CA PRO A 193 -7.95 25.39 12.08
C PRO A 193 -6.98 25.15 10.91
N SER A 194 -6.40 26.23 10.40
CA SER A 194 -5.45 26.20 9.27
C SER A 194 -4.29 25.24 9.49
N GLU A 195 -3.86 25.05 10.74
CA GLU A 195 -2.79 24.15 11.15
C GLU A 195 -3.18 22.69 10.92
N LEU A 196 -4.44 22.32 11.18
CA LEU A 196 -4.94 20.97 10.91
C LEU A 196 -5.12 20.73 9.42
N LEU A 197 -5.56 21.75 8.66
CA LEU A 197 -5.60 21.66 7.20
C LEU A 197 -4.20 21.47 6.62
N ASP A 198 -3.22 22.28 7.05
CA ASP A 198 -1.82 22.14 6.65
C ASP A 198 -1.27 20.75 7.04
N TYR A 199 -1.59 20.24 8.24
CA TYR A 199 -1.19 18.89 8.65
C TYR A 199 -1.80 17.79 7.75
N ILE A 200 -3.08 17.90 7.39
CA ILE A 200 -3.72 16.99 6.42
C ILE A 200 -3.02 17.05 5.06
N MET A 201 -2.61 18.25 4.61
CA MET A 201 -1.86 18.39 3.36
C MET A 201 -0.47 17.75 3.45
N ILE A 202 0.23 17.87 4.58
CA ILE A 202 1.53 17.22 4.81
C ILE A 202 1.41 15.70 4.69
N LEU A 203 0.34 15.11 5.23
CA LEU A 203 0.09 13.68 5.18
C LEU A 203 -0.46 13.18 3.84
N SER A 204 -0.88 14.10 2.95
CA SER A 204 -1.48 13.74 1.67
C SER A 204 -0.42 13.44 0.62
N ASP A 205 -0.61 12.37 -0.16
CA ASP A 205 0.21 12.12 -1.34
C ASP A 205 0.00 13.18 -2.43
N GLN A 206 0.84 13.17 -3.47
CA GLN A 206 0.78 14.17 -4.54
C GLN A 206 -0.53 14.14 -5.35
N ASP A 207 -1.14 12.96 -5.51
CA ASP A 207 -2.39 12.84 -6.26
C ASP A 207 -3.55 13.43 -5.46
N CYS A 208 -3.59 13.16 -4.16
CA CYS A 208 -4.51 13.74 -3.20
C CYS A 208 -4.32 15.24 -3.11
N LEU A 209 -3.09 15.74 -2.99
CA LEU A 209 -2.78 17.18 -3.01
C LEU A 209 -3.24 17.85 -4.31
N GLY A 210 -3.06 17.18 -5.44
CA GLY A 210 -3.60 17.60 -6.73
C GLY A 210 -5.13 17.74 -6.69
N LYS A 211 -5.83 16.73 -6.16
CA LYS A 211 -7.29 16.75 -5.98
C LYS A 211 -7.74 17.85 -5.01
N TRP A 212 -7.09 17.98 -3.84
CA TRP A 212 -7.35 19.04 -2.86
C TRP A 212 -7.21 20.42 -3.47
N SER A 213 -6.19 20.62 -4.32
CA SER A 213 -5.97 21.88 -5.01
C SER A 213 -7.04 22.24 -6.05
N GLN A 214 -7.82 21.25 -6.48
CA GLN A 214 -8.92 21.42 -7.43
C GLN A 214 -10.27 21.60 -6.73
N THR A 215 -10.38 21.28 -5.44
CA THR A 215 -11.66 21.28 -4.69
C THR A 215 -12.21 22.70 -4.45
N CYS A 216 -11.47 23.57 -3.77
CA CYS A 216 -11.88 24.95 -3.50
C CYS A 216 -10.68 25.88 -3.33
N SER A 217 -10.90 27.19 -3.26
CA SER A 217 -9.82 28.20 -3.13
C SER A 217 -9.00 28.04 -1.86
N LEU A 218 -9.64 27.78 -0.71
CA LEU A 218 -8.97 27.58 0.57
C LEU A 218 -8.06 26.34 0.55
N LEU A 219 -8.61 25.18 0.14
CA LEU A 219 -7.82 23.95 0.04
C LEU A 219 -6.74 24.05 -1.04
N ARG A 220 -6.97 24.83 -2.10
CA ARG A 220 -5.94 25.16 -3.09
C ARG A 220 -4.79 25.94 -2.50
N GLU A 221 -5.05 26.92 -1.65
CA GLU A 221 -4.01 27.68 -0.98
C GLU A 221 -3.13 26.75 -0.13
N HIS A 222 -3.75 25.95 0.75
CA HIS A 222 -3.07 24.98 1.59
C HIS A 222 -2.31 23.93 0.77
N ALA A 223 -3.00 23.22 -0.13
CA ALA A 223 -2.39 22.16 -0.94
C ALA A 223 -1.26 22.68 -1.82
N SER A 224 -1.37 23.89 -2.39
CA SER A 224 -0.35 24.42 -3.32
C SER A 224 1.02 24.64 -2.68
N LYS A 225 1.11 24.79 -1.36
CA LYS A 225 2.37 24.85 -0.61
C LYS A 225 3.13 23.51 -0.73
N TYR A 226 2.40 22.40 -0.69
CA TYR A 226 2.93 21.04 -0.66
C TYR A 226 2.97 20.37 -2.05
N VAL A 227 2.05 20.69 -2.96
CA VAL A 227 2.12 20.26 -4.37
C VAL A 227 3.45 20.68 -5.01
N ARG A 228 3.99 21.83 -4.58
CA ARG A 228 5.23 22.40 -5.12
C ARG A 228 6.48 21.98 -4.36
N SER A 229 6.36 21.26 -3.24
CA SER A 229 7.52 20.74 -2.52
C SER A 229 8.15 19.54 -3.22
N ARG A 230 7.41 18.89 -4.13
CA ARG A 230 7.88 17.73 -4.90
C ARG A 230 7.81 18.00 -6.40
N LEU A 231 8.94 17.86 -7.08
CA LEU A 231 9.02 17.84 -8.54
C LEU A 231 9.12 16.41 -9.04
N CYS A 232 8.28 16.04 -10.00
CA CYS A 232 8.25 14.71 -10.56
C CYS A 232 8.47 14.74 -12.08
N PHE A 233 9.52 14.06 -12.54
CA PHE A 233 9.93 13.92 -13.92
C PHE A 233 9.95 12.45 -14.31
N LYS A 234 8.81 11.96 -14.80
CA LYS A 234 8.61 10.59 -15.27
C LYS A 234 8.72 10.52 -16.80
N LEU A 235 9.45 9.51 -17.28
CA LEU A 235 9.53 9.03 -18.65
C LEU A 235 9.28 7.52 -18.59
N ILE A 236 8.01 7.12 -18.60
CA ILE A 236 7.59 5.74 -18.38
C ILE A 236 7.13 5.13 -19.71
N ALA A 237 7.72 4.00 -20.10
CA ALA A 237 7.38 3.25 -21.30
C ALA A 237 6.03 2.51 -21.14
N ASP A 238 5.65 2.16 -19.90
CA ASP A 238 4.37 1.51 -19.59
C ASP A 238 3.16 2.40 -19.88
N ASP A 239 3.37 3.72 -20.05
CA ASP A 239 2.34 4.65 -20.49
C ASP A 239 1.99 4.46 -21.99
N ILE A 240 2.75 3.64 -22.72
CA ILE A 240 2.47 3.27 -24.10
C ILE A 240 1.88 1.86 -24.16
N ASP A 241 0.67 1.76 -24.73
CA ASP A 241 0.06 0.47 -25.07
C ASP A 241 0.75 -0.12 -26.31
N VAL A 242 1.89 -0.77 -26.09
CA VAL A 242 2.65 -1.36 -27.20
C VAL A 242 1.92 -2.56 -27.79
N ASP A 243 1.11 -3.27 -27.02
CA ASP A 243 0.24 -4.31 -27.57
C ASP A 243 -0.73 -3.71 -28.59
N ALA A 244 -1.26 -2.52 -28.35
CA ALA A 244 -2.05 -1.81 -29.34
C ALA A 244 -1.24 -1.40 -30.58
N ILE A 245 0.00 -0.94 -30.43
CA ILE A 245 0.89 -0.66 -31.56
C ILE A 245 1.14 -1.95 -32.36
N GLN A 246 1.48 -3.05 -31.69
CA GLN A 246 1.73 -4.35 -32.30
C GLN A 246 0.48 -4.95 -32.96
N ARG A 247 -0.71 -4.78 -32.39
CA ARG A 247 -1.98 -5.24 -32.98
C ARG A 247 -2.38 -4.43 -34.20
N GLY A 248 -2.02 -3.15 -34.23
CA GLY A 248 -2.31 -2.25 -35.36
C GLY A 248 -1.53 -2.56 -36.64
N ILE A 249 -0.39 -3.25 -36.53
CA ILE A 249 0.49 -3.53 -37.66
C ILE A 249 0.28 -4.96 -38.18
N PRO A 250 -0.04 -5.14 -39.48
CA PRO A 250 -0.19 -6.46 -40.09
C PRO A 250 1.03 -7.36 -39.87
N PRO A 251 0.84 -8.67 -39.65
CA PRO A 251 1.95 -9.59 -39.53
C PRO A 251 2.76 -9.67 -40.83
N GLY A 252 4.07 -9.40 -40.76
CA GLY A 252 4.99 -9.43 -41.89
C GLY A 252 6.44 -9.14 -41.47
N PRO A 253 7.44 -9.35 -42.34
CA PRO A 253 8.85 -9.07 -42.02
C PRO A 253 9.11 -7.59 -41.74
N GLU A 254 8.29 -6.69 -42.28
CA GLU A 254 8.35 -5.24 -42.05
C GLU A 254 7.79 -4.81 -40.68
N LYS A 255 6.97 -5.66 -40.05
CA LYS A 255 6.32 -5.34 -38.77
C LYS A 255 7.31 -4.95 -37.68
N VAL A 256 8.44 -5.66 -37.59
CA VAL A 256 9.46 -5.37 -36.57
C VAL A 256 10.10 -4.00 -36.82
N ALA A 257 10.35 -3.64 -38.09
CA ALA A 257 10.90 -2.35 -38.45
C ALA A 257 9.91 -1.21 -38.18
N GLU A 258 8.64 -1.39 -38.52
CA GLU A 258 7.57 -0.41 -38.30
C GLU A 258 7.29 -0.20 -36.80
N VAL A 259 7.17 -1.29 -36.01
CA VAL A 259 7.06 -1.21 -34.55
C VAL A 259 8.26 -0.45 -33.97
N ARG A 260 9.47 -0.77 -34.42
CA ARG A 260 10.70 -0.11 -33.98
C ARG A 260 10.68 1.39 -34.28
N GLU A 261 10.27 1.78 -35.48
CA GLU A 261 10.19 3.19 -35.89
C GLU A 261 9.16 3.96 -35.05
N LEU A 262 7.94 3.42 -34.88
CA LEU A 262 6.90 4.05 -34.06
C LEU A 262 7.29 4.15 -32.59
N THR A 263 7.86 3.09 -32.02
CA THR A 263 8.36 3.08 -30.63
C THR A 263 9.45 4.12 -30.45
N ARG A 264 10.40 4.21 -31.40
CA ARG A 264 11.45 5.22 -31.39
C ARG A 264 10.88 6.64 -31.47
N GLU A 265 9.95 6.90 -32.40
CA GLU A 265 9.33 8.21 -32.55
C GLU A 265 8.62 8.63 -31.26
N ALA A 266 7.84 7.74 -30.67
CA ALA A 266 7.16 7.98 -29.40
C ALA A 266 8.15 8.26 -28.25
N ALA A 267 9.20 7.44 -28.12
CA ALA A 267 10.22 7.61 -27.09
C ALA A 267 10.91 8.97 -27.17
N LEU A 268 11.34 9.37 -28.38
CA LEU A 268 12.00 10.65 -28.61
C LEU A 268 11.05 11.82 -28.36
N PHE A 269 9.78 11.70 -28.77
CA PHE A 269 8.75 12.69 -28.49
C PHE A 269 8.57 12.92 -26.98
N TYR A 270 8.40 11.85 -26.20
CA TYR A 270 8.22 11.96 -24.75
C TYR A 270 9.48 12.48 -24.04
N ARG A 271 10.67 12.04 -24.47
CA ARG A 271 11.95 12.56 -23.98
C ARG A 271 12.05 14.06 -24.19
N ASP A 272 11.80 14.54 -25.40
CA ASP A 272 11.95 15.96 -25.75
C ASP A 272 10.89 16.81 -25.03
N ALA A 273 9.66 16.28 -24.85
CA ALA A 273 8.64 16.90 -24.03
C ALA A 273 9.06 17.02 -22.56
N LEU A 274 9.70 15.98 -22.00
CA LEU A 274 10.24 16.00 -20.64
C LEU A 274 11.33 17.06 -20.48
N VAL A 275 12.30 17.10 -21.39
CA VAL A 275 13.39 18.10 -21.41
C VAL A 275 12.82 19.51 -21.45
N LYS A 276 11.82 19.75 -22.30
CA LYS A 276 11.11 21.04 -22.38
C LYS A 276 10.44 21.39 -21.06
N ARG A 277 9.81 20.42 -20.37
CA ARG A 277 9.19 20.61 -19.04
C ARG A 277 10.23 20.94 -17.98
N MET A 278 11.36 20.24 -17.94
CA MET A 278 12.47 20.53 -17.01
C MET A 278 13.00 21.96 -17.22
N ARG A 279 13.33 22.33 -18.46
CA ARG A 279 13.79 23.69 -18.80
C ARG A 279 12.77 24.78 -18.45
N LYS A 280 11.47 24.51 -18.60
CA LYS A 280 10.41 25.43 -18.17
C LYS A 280 10.36 25.58 -16.64
N THR A 281 10.65 24.51 -15.91
CA THR A 281 10.66 24.49 -14.45
C THR A 281 11.85 25.26 -13.89
N ILE A 282 13.04 25.08 -14.48
CA ILE A 282 14.26 25.84 -14.16
C ILE A 282 14.01 27.36 -14.28
N LYS A 283 13.18 27.80 -15.21
CA LYS A 283 12.83 29.22 -15.40
C LYS A 283 11.85 29.78 -14.35
N ARG A 284 11.42 28.99 -13.36
CA ARG A 284 10.41 29.37 -12.36
C ARG A 284 11.02 29.40 -10.95
N PRO A 285 11.69 30.50 -10.55
CA PRO A 285 12.43 30.56 -9.29
C PRO A 285 11.57 30.31 -8.05
N HIS A 286 10.29 30.70 -8.09
CA HIS A 286 9.35 30.44 -6.99
C HIS A 286 9.07 28.94 -6.77
N LEU A 287 9.10 28.11 -7.82
CA LEU A 287 9.00 26.66 -7.67
C LEU A 287 10.31 26.09 -7.12
N LEU A 288 11.43 26.63 -7.61
CA LEU A 288 12.75 26.17 -7.19
C LEU A 288 12.98 26.38 -5.70
N ALA A 289 12.61 27.56 -5.18
CA ALA A 289 12.78 27.89 -3.77
C ALA A 289 11.98 27.00 -2.79
N THR A 290 10.85 26.41 -3.24
CA THR A 290 9.97 25.60 -2.39
C THR A 290 10.16 24.10 -2.56
N THR A 291 10.85 23.65 -3.62
CA THR A 291 11.02 22.22 -3.87
C THR A 291 12.04 21.64 -2.89
N ARG A 292 11.67 20.53 -2.24
CA ARG A 292 12.49 19.73 -1.33
C ARG A 292 12.72 18.31 -1.83
N PHE A 293 11.82 17.80 -2.65
CA PHE A 293 11.86 16.44 -3.17
C PHE A 293 11.93 16.46 -4.70
N LEU A 294 12.89 15.75 -5.27
CA LEU A 294 13.00 15.57 -6.71
C LEU A 294 12.87 14.09 -7.04
N ASP A 295 11.89 13.73 -7.86
CA ASP A 295 11.65 12.37 -8.32
C ASP A 295 11.86 12.31 -9.83
N PHE A 296 12.91 11.61 -10.25
CA PHE A 296 13.24 11.36 -11.64
C PHE A 296 13.14 9.87 -11.91
N SER A 297 12.31 9.50 -12.89
CA SER A 297 12.15 8.10 -13.30
C SER A 297 12.15 7.99 -14.80
N GLU A 298 12.98 7.10 -15.32
CA GLU A 298 13.10 6.74 -16.72
C GLU A 298 13.21 5.22 -16.81
N ASN A 299 12.28 4.55 -17.49
CA ASN A 299 12.29 3.08 -17.61
C ASN A 299 12.30 2.57 -19.05
N TRP A 300 12.42 3.45 -20.04
CA TRP A 300 12.63 3.07 -21.44
C TRP A 300 13.96 2.33 -21.64
N SER A 301 14.93 2.62 -20.78
CA SER A 301 16.24 1.98 -20.76
C SER A 301 16.32 0.74 -19.85
N LEU A 302 15.38 0.60 -18.90
CA LEU A 302 15.32 -0.48 -17.90
C LEU A 302 14.60 -1.75 -18.41
N THR A 303 14.14 -1.72 -19.64
CA THR A 303 13.24 -2.71 -20.23
C THR A 303 13.84 -3.23 -21.52
N ASP A 304 13.22 -4.25 -22.09
CA ASP A 304 13.56 -4.76 -23.42
C ASP A 304 13.29 -3.76 -24.56
N TRP A 305 13.04 -2.47 -24.26
CA TRP A 305 12.81 -1.40 -25.22
C TRP A 305 14.08 -0.88 -25.89
N MET A 306 15.26 -1.00 -25.26
CA MET A 306 16.52 -0.48 -25.79
C MET A 306 16.82 -0.89 -27.25
N PRO A 307 16.65 -2.16 -27.66
CA PRO A 307 16.79 -2.57 -29.07
C PRO A 307 15.87 -1.82 -30.05
N TYR A 308 14.71 -1.35 -29.60
CA TYR A 308 13.74 -0.63 -30.42
C TYR A 308 14.04 0.86 -30.55
N LEU A 309 14.76 1.46 -29.60
CA LEU A 309 15.08 2.90 -29.65
C LEU A 309 16.05 3.27 -30.77
N GLY A 310 16.88 2.31 -31.23
CA GLY A 310 17.85 2.55 -32.30
C GLY A 310 18.91 3.61 -31.97
N CYS A 311 19.16 3.85 -30.69
CA CYS A 311 20.25 4.64 -30.11
C CYS A 311 20.77 3.92 -28.87
N ASP A 312 21.96 4.26 -28.42
CA ASP A 312 22.49 3.74 -27.16
C ASP A 312 21.90 4.49 -25.95
N PHE A 313 22.10 3.94 -24.75
CA PHE A 313 21.61 4.57 -23.52
C PHE A 313 22.16 5.98 -23.33
N PRO A 314 23.49 6.25 -23.44
CA PRO A 314 24.05 7.59 -23.34
C PRO A 314 23.40 8.61 -24.28
N GLU A 315 23.17 8.26 -25.55
CA GLU A 315 22.52 9.12 -26.55
C GLU A 315 21.06 9.42 -26.17
N PHE A 316 20.34 8.41 -25.69
CA PHE A 316 18.95 8.59 -25.26
C PHE A 316 18.84 9.53 -24.05
N VAL A 317 19.72 9.38 -23.06
CA VAL A 317 19.61 10.13 -21.79
C VAL A 317 20.30 11.49 -21.77
N ALA A 318 21.30 11.70 -22.63
CA ALA A 318 22.08 12.94 -22.69
C ALA A 318 21.23 14.23 -22.68
N PRO A 319 20.08 14.33 -23.39
CA PRO A 319 19.28 15.56 -23.45
C PRO A 319 18.73 16.06 -22.11
N PHE A 320 18.51 15.18 -21.12
CA PHE A 320 17.99 15.58 -19.80
C PHE A 320 19.06 15.65 -18.71
N ILE A 321 20.30 15.20 -18.96
CA ILE A 321 21.40 15.29 -17.98
C ILE A 321 21.64 16.74 -17.53
N GLU A 322 21.85 17.67 -18.48
CA GLU A 322 22.14 19.07 -18.15
C GLU A 322 20.99 19.73 -17.36
N PRO A 323 19.72 19.69 -17.81
CA PRO A 323 18.61 20.22 -17.01
C PRO A 323 18.50 19.61 -15.62
N LEU A 324 18.74 18.30 -15.50
CA LEU A 324 18.65 17.60 -14.21
C LEU A 324 19.77 18.00 -13.26
N VAL A 325 21.00 18.15 -13.76
CA VAL A 325 22.14 18.69 -12.98
C VAL A 325 21.84 20.11 -12.46
N ILE A 326 21.28 20.97 -13.31
CA ILE A 326 20.89 22.33 -12.90
C ILE A 326 19.83 22.27 -11.80
N LEU A 327 18.80 21.42 -11.95
CA LEU A 327 17.77 21.25 -10.93
C LEU A 327 18.37 20.75 -9.61
N ILE A 328 19.20 19.71 -9.63
CA ILE A 328 19.78 19.16 -8.38
C ILE A 328 20.63 20.20 -7.65
N ARG A 329 21.41 21.00 -8.39
CA ARG A 329 22.30 22.01 -7.80
C ARG A 329 21.56 23.24 -7.28
N ASP A 330 20.57 23.72 -8.02
CA ASP A 330 19.93 25.01 -7.75
C ASP A 330 18.71 24.87 -6.80
N LEU A 331 18.26 23.63 -6.53
CA LEU A 331 17.18 23.33 -5.59
C LEU A 331 17.73 23.05 -4.19
N PRO A 332 17.07 23.53 -3.12
CA PRO A 332 17.35 23.13 -1.74
C PRO A 332 16.75 21.74 -1.46
N LEU A 333 17.22 20.72 -2.17
CA LEU A 333 16.69 19.36 -2.05
C LEU A 333 17.05 18.76 -0.70
N GLU A 334 16.08 18.14 -0.05
CA GLU A 334 16.23 17.28 1.13
C GLU A 334 16.36 15.82 0.68
N ALA A 335 15.63 15.44 -0.37
CA ALA A 335 15.69 14.10 -0.92
C ALA A 335 15.60 14.06 -2.46
N ILE A 336 16.26 13.06 -3.04
CA ILE A 336 16.16 12.72 -4.47
C ILE A 336 15.83 11.25 -4.67
N SER A 337 14.85 10.98 -5.52
CA SER A 337 14.57 9.67 -6.10
C SER A 337 15.04 9.66 -7.55
N PHE A 338 15.96 8.76 -7.88
CA PHE A 338 16.53 8.60 -9.20
C PHE A 338 16.40 7.15 -9.65
N ARG A 339 15.58 6.93 -10.68
CA ARG A 339 15.38 5.63 -11.32
C ARG A 339 15.71 5.76 -12.81
N ALA A 340 16.74 5.07 -13.26
CA ALA A 340 17.15 5.01 -14.67
C ALA A 340 18.01 3.75 -14.88
N TYR A 341 18.34 3.39 -16.12
CA TYR A 341 19.24 2.25 -16.35
C TYR A 341 20.64 2.45 -15.75
N GLY A 342 21.20 3.65 -15.81
CA GLY A 342 22.51 3.98 -15.22
C GLY A 342 22.53 5.34 -14.53
N LEU A 343 23.57 5.58 -13.72
CA LEU A 343 23.80 6.86 -13.04
C LEU A 343 24.93 7.66 -13.73
N PRO A 344 24.61 8.73 -14.48
CA PRO A 344 25.63 9.61 -15.06
C PRO A 344 26.49 10.32 -14.00
N LYS A 345 27.81 10.36 -14.20
CA LYS A 345 28.75 11.08 -13.30
C LYS A 345 28.39 12.56 -13.06
N PRO A 346 27.93 13.33 -14.07
CA PRO A 346 27.52 14.72 -13.83
C PRO A 346 26.37 14.85 -12.82
N ILE A 347 25.43 13.89 -12.81
CA ILE A 347 24.31 13.88 -11.87
C ILE A 347 24.82 13.59 -10.46
N TRP A 348 25.70 12.61 -10.29
CA TRP A 348 26.31 12.35 -8.99
C TRP A 348 27.12 13.53 -8.47
N ARG A 349 27.92 14.20 -9.32
CA ARG A 349 28.62 15.43 -8.92
C ARG A 349 27.67 16.51 -8.43
N ALA A 350 26.49 16.62 -9.03
CA ALA A 350 25.47 17.56 -8.58
C ALA A 350 24.89 17.16 -7.21
N VAL A 351 24.68 15.85 -6.98
CA VAL A 351 24.29 15.29 -5.68
C VAL A 351 25.34 15.62 -4.61
N CYS A 352 26.62 15.36 -4.87
CA CYS A 352 27.72 15.68 -3.94
C CYS A 352 27.85 17.18 -3.64
N ALA A 353 27.48 18.04 -4.59
CA ALA A 353 27.55 19.49 -4.43
C ALA A 353 26.34 20.06 -3.67
N SER A 354 25.31 19.26 -3.40
CA SER A 354 24.13 19.71 -2.67
C SER A 354 24.35 19.56 -1.16
N GLU A 355 24.32 20.67 -0.44
CA GLU A 355 24.54 20.71 1.02
C GLU A 355 23.28 20.32 1.81
N THR A 356 22.11 20.48 1.22
CA THR A 356 20.82 20.18 1.87
C THR A 356 20.36 18.75 1.62
N LEU A 357 20.95 18.06 0.63
CA LEU A 357 20.49 16.76 0.18
C LEU A 357 21.02 15.68 1.11
N HIS A 358 20.11 15.11 1.90
CA HIS A 358 20.44 14.11 2.90
C HIS A 358 19.91 12.70 2.59
N SER A 359 18.87 12.59 1.77
CA SER A 359 18.25 11.31 1.42
C SER A 359 18.34 11.00 -0.07
N LEU A 360 18.87 9.82 -0.40
CA LEU A 360 19.03 9.32 -1.77
C LEU A 360 18.25 8.03 -1.96
N PHE A 361 17.35 7.99 -2.93
CA PHE A 361 16.73 6.77 -3.44
C PHE A 361 17.24 6.52 -4.85
N LEU A 362 17.98 5.44 -5.05
CA LEU A 362 18.67 5.14 -6.29
C LEU A 362 18.30 3.75 -6.78
N SER A 363 17.79 3.68 -8.01
CA SER A 363 17.48 2.43 -8.71
C SER A 363 18.15 2.47 -10.07
N ALA A 364 19.24 1.71 -10.21
CA ALA A 364 19.98 1.58 -11.46
C ALA A 364 20.40 0.13 -11.71
N GLN A 365 20.22 -0.33 -12.95
CA GLN A 365 20.42 -1.74 -13.34
C GLN A 365 21.74 -1.99 -14.07
N GLY A 366 22.34 -0.95 -14.66
CA GLY A 366 23.48 -1.06 -15.57
C GLY A 366 24.60 -0.07 -15.28
N MET A 367 25.37 0.23 -16.35
CA MET A 367 26.66 0.93 -16.30
C MET A 367 26.69 2.15 -15.38
N ILE A 368 27.46 2.02 -14.30
CA ILE A 368 27.82 3.13 -13.42
C ILE A 368 29.07 3.82 -13.97
N GLY A 369 28.92 5.07 -14.38
CA GLY A 369 30.03 5.92 -14.76
C GLY A 369 30.77 5.50 -16.03
N TRP A 370 30.04 5.40 -17.15
CA TRP A 370 30.57 5.17 -18.51
C TRP A 370 31.74 6.08 -18.94
N GLU A 371 32.04 7.15 -18.21
CA GLU A 371 33.33 7.85 -18.25
C GLU A 371 34.34 7.12 -17.34
N THR A 372 35.21 6.29 -17.91
CA THR A 372 36.28 5.59 -17.19
C THR A 372 37.09 6.56 -16.30
N GLY A 373 36.94 6.43 -14.98
CA GLY A 373 37.63 7.27 -14.01
C GLY A 373 37.54 6.66 -12.61
N PRO A 374 38.64 6.64 -11.84
CA PRO A 374 38.87 5.65 -10.78
C PRO A 374 38.13 5.88 -9.46
N SER A 375 37.39 6.98 -9.26
CA SER A 375 36.62 7.20 -8.03
C SER A 375 35.41 8.13 -8.22
N TRP A 376 34.36 7.85 -7.44
CA TRP A 376 33.21 8.73 -7.27
C TRP A 376 33.55 9.78 -6.19
N PRO A 377 33.20 11.07 -6.39
CA PRO A 377 33.38 12.08 -5.35
C PRO A 377 32.49 11.79 -4.15
N ASP A 378 32.96 12.15 -2.96
CA ASP A 378 32.22 11.96 -1.71
C ASP A 378 30.99 12.87 -1.64
N ALA A 379 29.92 12.34 -1.07
CA ALA A 379 28.67 13.03 -0.77
C ALA A 379 28.45 13.06 0.75
N PRO A 380 29.16 13.94 1.48
CA PRO A 380 29.14 13.94 2.95
C PRO A 380 27.81 14.40 3.56
N ALA A 381 26.97 15.12 2.79
CA ALA A 381 25.64 15.53 3.22
C ALA A 381 24.63 14.37 3.25
N LEU A 382 24.89 13.29 2.51
CA LEU A 382 24.03 12.11 2.46
C LEU A 382 24.25 11.24 3.69
N PHE A 383 23.16 10.96 4.40
CA PHE A 383 23.13 10.03 5.52
C PHE A 383 22.00 8.99 5.44
N ASN A 384 21.04 9.15 4.52
CA ASN A 384 20.06 8.11 4.16
C ASN A 384 20.27 7.66 2.71
N ALA A 385 20.51 6.38 2.49
CA ALA A 385 20.69 5.79 1.17
C ALA A 385 19.79 4.57 0.97
N HIS A 386 18.98 4.59 -0.07
CA HIS A 386 18.12 3.49 -0.50
C HIS A 386 18.56 3.05 -1.88
N LEU A 387 19.18 1.88 -1.99
CA LEU A 387 19.74 1.35 -3.23
C LEU A 387 18.91 0.16 -3.69
N LYS A 388 18.42 0.20 -4.92
CA LYS A 388 17.82 -0.96 -5.58
C LYS A 388 18.82 -1.56 -6.56
N ILE A 389 19.19 -2.82 -6.31
CA ILE A 389 20.21 -3.57 -7.01
C ILE A 389 19.55 -4.72 -7.77
N TYR A 390 20.05 -4.99 -8.97
CA TYR A 390 19.51 -5.98 -9.88
C TYR A 390 20.48 -7.17 -9.96
N GLY A 391 19.96 -8.40 -10.07
CA GLY A 391 20.71 -9.63 -9.75
C GLY A 391 21.91 -9.94 -10.68
N GLU A 392 21.98 -9.32 -11.85
CA GLU A 392 23.08 -9.52 -12.81
C GLU A 392 24.39 -8.83 -12.41
N ASP A 393 24.38 -8.01 -11.36
CA ASP A 393 25.54 -7.22 -10.91
C ASP A 393 26.55 -8.03 -10.06
N VAL A 394 26.89 -9.23 -10.51
CA VAL A 394 27.81 -10.14 -9.79
C VAL A 394 29.26 -9.65 -9.85
N ASN A 395 29.60 -8.82 -10.84
CA ASN A 395 30.97 -8.33 -11.05
C ASN A 395 31.35 -7.15 -10.15
N GLY A 396 30.42 -6.61 -9.36
CA GLY A 396 30.69 -5.46 -8.48
C GLY A 396 30.79 -4.12 -9.22
N ASP A 397 30.26 -4.04 -10.44
CA ASP A 397 30.31 -2.85 -11.30
C ASP A 397 29.06 -1.95 -11.18
N GLY A 398 27.99 -2.40 -10.52
CA GLY A 398 26.81 -1.60 -10.23
C GLY A 398 26.94 -0.89 -8.89
N LEU A 399 25.85 -0.71 -8.12
CA LEU A 399 25.72 0.42 -7.17
C LEU A 399 26.69 0.41 -5.98
N TRP A 400 27.42 -0.67 -5.76
CA TRP A 400 28.25 -0.86 -4.57
C TRP A 400 29.41 0.13 -4.38
N PRO A 401 30.21 0.48 -5.41
CA PRO A 401 31.28 1.47 -5.27
C PRO A 401 30.77 2.86 -4.87
N LEU A 402 29.47 3.13 -5.02
CA LEU A 402 28.87 4.39 -4.59
C LEU A 402 28.83 4.51 -3.06
N LEU A 403 28.74 3.39 -2.34
CA LEU A 403 28.72 3.38 -0.87
C LEU A 403 30.02 3.94 -0.27
N ASP A 404 31.14 3.70 -0.94
CA ASP A 404 32.44 4.26 -0.55
C ASP A 404 32.44 5.80 -0.64
N SER A 405 31.54 6.38 -1.43
CA SER A 405 31.34 7.83 -1.58
C SER A 405 30.27 8.41 -0.66
N ILE A 406 29.69 7.63 0.26
CA ILE A 406 28.71 8.12 1.25
C ILE A 406 29.28 7.88 2.66
N PRO A 407 30.32 8.65 3.07
CA PRO A 407 31.05 8.38 4.31
C PRO A 407 30.19 8.54 5.58
N ASN A 408 29.14 9.35 5.51
CA ASN A 408 28.24 9.66 6.63
C ASN A 408 26.93 8.86 6.59
N CYS A 409 26.87 7.78 5.81
CA CYS A 409 25.67 6.93 5.74
C CYS A 409 25.30 6.37 7.13
N LEU A 410 24.16 6.80 7.67
CA LEU A 410 23.58 6.34 8.92
C LEU A 410 22.50 5.28 8.68
N PHE A 411 21.68 5.48 7.65
CA PHE A 411 20.68 4.52 7.20
C PHE A 411 20.99 4.02 5.79
N LEU A 412 21.25 2.73 5.67
CA LEU A 412 21.40 2.05 4.40
C LEU A 412 20.27 1.04 4.22
N GLN A 413 19.51 1.20 3.14
CA GLN A 413 18.55 0.21 2.68
C GLN A 413 18.96 -0.31 1.31
N VAL A 414 19.03 -1.62 1.16
CA VAL A 414 19.35 -2.27 -0.11
C VAL A 414 18.25 -3.25 -0.46
N PHE A 415 17.73 -3.17 -1.67
CA PHE A 415 16.68 -4.04 -2.19
C PHE A 415 17.12 -4.73 -3.48
N GLY A 416 16.96 -6.05 -3.53
CA GLY A 416 17.08 -6.86 -4.72
C GLY A 416 15.81 -6.88 -5.55
N VAL A 417 15.86 -7.63 -6.64
CA VAL A 417 14.67 -8.03 -7.39
C VAL A 417 14.16 -9.36 -6.81
N PRO A 418 12.88 -9.45 -6.42
CA PRO A 418 12.31 -10.72 -5.93
C PRO A 418 12.48 -11.85 -6.97
N GLY A 419 13.02 -12.98 -6.53
CA GLY A 419 13.32 -14.16 -7.35
C GLY A 419 14.69 -14.14 -8.03
N GLU A 420 15.36 -12.99 -8.09
CA GLU A 420 16.74 -12.90 -8.58
C GLU A 420 17.73 -12.73 -7.43
N GLY A 421 17.33 -11.98 -6.40
CA GLY A 421 18.16 -11.58 -5.28
C GLY A 421 19.40 -10.76 -5.66
N PHE A 422 20.37 -10.67 -4.75
CA PHE A 422 21.69 -10.08 -5.02
C PHE A 422 22.76 -10.56 -4.03
N PRO A 423 24.06 -10.50 -4.42
CA PRO A 423 25.17 -10.77 -3.52
C PRO A 423 25.49 -9.56 -2.61
N MET A 424 25.61 -9.78 -1.30
CA MET A 424 26.04 -8.74 -0.36
C MET A 424 27.55 -8.44 -0.48
N PRO A 425 27.98 -7.19 -0.69
CA PRO A 425 29.39 -6.83 -0.80
C PRO A 425 30.01 -6.60 0.58
N LEU A 426 31.31 -6.28 0.58
CA LEU A 426 31.99 -5.73 1.74
C LEU A 426 31.52 -4.28 1.98
N LEU A 427 30.66 -4.07 2.99
CA LEU A 427 30.26 -2.73 3.41
C LEU A 427 31.45 -2.00 4.07
N ARG A 428 31.69 -0.76 3.63
CA ARG A 428 32.78 0.10 4.15
C ARG A 428 32.29 1.38 4.83
N CYS A 429 31.01 1.47 5.15
CA CYS A 429 30.42 2.63 5.81
C CYS A 429 30.40 2.40 7.33
N PRO A 430 31.37 2.95 8.11
CA PRO A 430 31.51 2.65 9.53
C PRO A 430 30.36 3.21 10.40
N ASN A 431 29.65 4.22 9.89
CA ASN A 431 28.65 4.97 10.61
C ASN A 431 27.24 4.38 10.49
N ILE A 432 27.04 3.26 9.78
CA ILE A 432 25.71 2.68 9.61
C ILE A 432 25.14 2.29 10.98
N THR A 433 23.98 2.88 11.30
CA THR A 433 23.19 2.59 12.51
C THR A 433 21.92 1.81 12.19
N ARG A 434 21.37 1.99 10.99
CA ARG A 434 20.19 1.28 10.49
C ARG A 434 20.57 0.61 9.17
N LEU A 435 20.45 -0.71 9.09
CA LEU A 435 20.74 -1.50 7.90
C LEU A 435 19.54 -2.38 7.56
N SER A 436 19.02 -2.25 6.35
CA SER A 436 17.96 -3.12 5.84
C SER A 436 18.36 -3.69 4.49
N VAL A 437 18.41 -5.01 4.38
CA VAL A 437 18.83 -5.74 3.18
C VAL A 437 17.69 -6.69 2.78
N THR A 438 17.12 -6.51 1.59
CA THR A 438 15.91 -7.22 1.16
C THR A 438 16.12 -7.95 -0.15
N TYR A 439 15.75 -9.22 -0.24
CA TYR A 439 16.07 -10.13 -1.35
C TYR A 439 17.58 -10.38 -1.50
N VAL A 440 18.28 -10.67 -0.40
CA VAL A 440 19.71 -11.03 -0.43
C VAL A 440 19.91 -12.54 -0.60
N TRP A 441 20.98 -12.94 -1.29
CA TRP A 441 21.39 -14.34 -1.37
C TRP A 441 21.94 -14.84 -0.04
N VAL A 442 21.40 -15.97 0.41
CA VAL A 442 21.76 -16.60 1.69
C VAL A 442 23.26 -16.88 1.80
N ASP A 443 23.89 -17.39 0.73
CA ASP A 443 25.31 -17.74 0.74
C ASP A 443 26.22 -16.54 1.01
N THR A 444 25.82 -15.34 0.56
CA THR A 444 26.60 -14.12 0.76
C THR A 444 26.49 -13.54 2.16
N LEU A 445 25.45 -13.90 2.91
CA LEU A 445 25.33 -13.51 4.32
C LEU A 445 26.46 -14.13 5.16
N ILE A 446 26.86 -15.37 4.85
CA ILE A 446 27.96 -16.03 5.54
C ILE A 446 29.30 -15.53 5.02
N LEU A 447 29.48 -15.57 3.70
CA LEU A 447 30.80 -15.36 3.09
C LEU A 447 31.26 -13.91 3.16
N HIS A 448 30.33 -12.96 3.27
CA HIS A 448 30.67 -11.54 3.22
C HIS A 448 30.12 -10.79 4.42
N PHE A 449 28.83 -10.92 4.74
CA PHE A 449 28.24 -10.07 5.76
C PHE A 449 28.72 -10.41 7.19
N ALA A 450 28.80 -11.69 7.55
CA ALA A 450 29.34 -12.11 8.84
C ALA A 450 30.80 -11.65 9.01
N ASP A 451 31.63 -11.80 7.98
CA ASP A 451 33.04 -11.38 8.00
C ASP A 451 33.19 -9.85 8.11
N VAL A 452 32.30 -9.07 7.48
CA VAL A 452 32.25 -7.60 7.61
C VAL A 452 31.94 -7.17 9.05
N ILE A 453 30.97 -7.84 9.69
CA ILE A 453 30.60 -7.57 11.07
C ILE A 453 31.78 -7.90 12.01
N GLU A 454 32.39 -9.06 11.86
CA GLU A 454 33.54 -9.49 12.67
C GLU A 454 34.77 -8.61 12.46
N GLY A 455 34.96 -8.10 11.25
CA GLY A 455 35.99 -7.10 10.93
C GLY A 455 35.78 -5.75 11.64
N GLY A 456 34.63 -5.54 12.28
CA GLY A 456 34.33 -4.33 13.06
C GLY A 456 33.85 -3.14 12.24
N PHE A 457 33.52 -3.34 10.95
CA PHE A 457 33.07 -2.25 10.08
C PHE A 457 31.66 -1.75 10.39
N CYS A 458 30.88 -2.49 11.18
CA CYS A 458 29.47 -2.21 11.40
C CYS A 458 29.09 -2.13 12.90
N GLN A 459 30.03 -1.79 13.79
CA GLN A 459 29.79 -1.78 15.24
C GLN A 459 28.67 -0.82 15.69
N GLY A 460 28.32 0.17 14.86
CA GLY A 460 27.25 1.15 15.11
C GLY A 460 25.83 0.64 14.87
N ILE A 461 25.64 -0.54 14.26
CA ILE A 461 24.30 -1.03 13.89
C ILE A 461 23.44 -1.23 15.14
N MET A 462 22.31 -0.53 15.16
CA MET A 462 21.24 -0.65 16.15
C MET A 462 20.03 -1.38 15.58
N HIS A 463 19.74 -1.19 14.28
CA HIS A 463 18.61 -1.82 13.59
C HIS A 463 19.12 -2.62 12.40
N LEU A 464 18.82 -3.90 12.39
CA LEU A 464 19.20 -4.81 11.31
C LEU A 464 17.95 -5.53 10.78
N SER A 465 17.68 -5.39 9.49
CA SER A 465 16.63 -6.13 8.78
C SER A 465 17.27 -6.92 7.65
N ILE A 466 17.08 -8.24 7.65
CA ILE A 466 17.56 -9.14 6.61
C ILE A 466 16.37 -9.92 6.10
N ILE A 467 16.06 -9.75 4.81
CA ILE A 467 15.06 -10.52 4.10
C ILE A 467 15.77 -11.21 2.95
N THR A 468 15.83 -12.53 2.98
CA THR A 468 16.47 -13.30 1.91
C THR A 468 15.56 -13.43 0.70
N ASP A 469 16.15 -13.64 -0.47
CA ASP A 469 15.37 -13.89 -1.69
C ASP A 469 14.67 -15.25 -1.65
N HIS A 470 15.34 -16.22 -1.02
CA HIS A 470 14.84 -17.57 -0.85
C HIS A 470 14.92 -18.06 0.60
N PRO A 471 14.01 -18.94 1.05
CA PRO A 471 13.98 -19.52 2.38
C PRO A 471 15.00 -20.65 2.51
N ASP A 472 16.25 -20.35 2.22
CA ASP A 472 17.34 -21.33 2.25
C ASP A 472 18.27 -21.10 3.45
N MET A 473 17.90 -20.20 4.37
CA MET A 473 18.68 -19.95 5.57
C MET A 473 18.52 -21.11 6.56
N THR A 474 19.46 -22.05 6.49
CA THR A 474 19.55 -23.18 7.41
C THR A 474 20.00 -22.74 8.81
N ALA A 475 19.79 -23.60 9.80
CA ALA A 475 20.18 -23.31 11.19
C ALA A 475 21.69 -23.04 11.33
N ASP A 476 22.55 -23.71 10.54
CA ASP A 476 24.00 -23.50 10.60
C ASP A 476 24.40 -22.14 10.02
N ILE A 477 23.72 -21.72 8.94
CA ILE A 477 23.89 -20.39 8.35
C ILE A 477 23.46 -19.31 9.34
N ALA A 478 22.30 -19.50 9.97
CA ALA A 478 21.80 -18.58 11.00
C ALA A 478 22.74 -18.53 12.21
N ARG A 479 23.27 -19.67 12.70
CA ARG A 479 24.25 -19.70 13.81
C ARG A 479 25.51 -18.91 13.48
N ARG A 480 26.09 -19.10 12.28
CA ARG A 480 27.27 -18.37 11.83
C ARG A 480 27.04 -16.85 11.81
N LEU A 481 25.86 -16.43 11.34
CA LEU A 481 25.46 -15.02 11.36
C LEU A 481 25.27 -14.51 12.79
N PHE A 482 24.66 -15.32 13.67
CA PHE A 482 24.46 -14.96 15.08
C PHE A 482 25.77 -14.86 15.83
N ASP A 483 26.76 -15.70 15.55
CA ASP A 483 28.11 -15.56 16.13
C ASP A 483 28.72 -14.20 15.80
N ALA A 484 28.55 -13.72 14.56
CA ALA A 484 29.01 -12.40 14.15
C ALA A 484 28.31 -11.28 14.92
N PHE A 485 27.04 -11.43 15.30
CA PHE A 485 26.31 -10.41 16.07
C PHE A 485 26.91 -10.09 17.44
N ARG A 486 27.81 -10.93 17.98
CA ARG A 486 28.63 -10.59 19.17
C ARG A 486 29.47 -9.34 18.98
N HIS A 487 29.77 -8.98 17.73
CA HIS A 487 30.49 -7.77 17.34
C HIS A 487 29.58 -6.56 17.09
N LEU A 488 28.27 -6.70 17.31
CA LEU A 488 27.26 -5.63 17.23
C LEU A 488 26.70 -5.31 18.63
N PRO A 489 27.48 -4.68 19.53
CA PRO A 489 27.09 -4.48 20.92
C PRO A 489 25.87 -3.56 21.10
N ARG A 490 25.52 -2.80 20.06
CA ARG A 490 24.40 -1.85 20.05
C ARG A 490 23.15 -2.40 19.37
N LEU A 491 23.14 -3.66 18.93
CA LEU A 491 22.01 -4.24 18.22
C LEU A 491 20.78 -4.32 19.15
N GLU A 492 19.77 -3.51 18.87
CA GLU A 492 18.52 -3.46 19.64
C GLU A 492 17.32 -4.00 18.85
N PHE A 493 17.35 -3.91 17.53
CA PHE A 493 16.30 -4.37 16.63
C PHE A 493 16.86 -5.36 15.60
N LEU A 494 16.24 -6.54 15.51
CA LEU A 494 16.57 -7.53 14.50
C LEU A 494 15.31 -8.04 13.81
N ARG A 495 15.33 -8.03 12.47
CA ARG A 495 14.39 -8.75 11.63
C ARG A 495 15.10 -9.73 10.73
N LEU A 496 14.60 -10.96 10.68
CA LEU A 496 15.15 -12.03 9.88
C LEU A 496 14.03 -12.79 9.16
N THR A 497 14.04 -12.74 7.84
CA THR A 497 13.14 -13.49 6.97
C THR A 497 13.95 -14.47 6.14
N GLY A 498 13.45 -15.70 6.00
CA GLY A 498 14.09 -16.75 5.19
C GLY A 498 14.53 -17.99 5.94
N LEU A 499 14.16 -18.12 7.22
CA LEU A 499 14.56 -19.25 8.05
C LEU A 499 13.85 -20.54 7.63
N CYS A 500 14.60 -21.50 7.09
CA CYS A 500 14.04 -22.79 6.65
C CYS A 500 13.87 -23.77 7.81
N HIS A 501 14.76 -23.69 8.81
CA HIS A 501 14.73 -24.50 10.02
C HIS A 501 15.14 -23.64 11.21
N ALA A 502 14.22 -23.47 12.16
CA ALA A 502 14.38 -22.59 13.30
C ALA A 502 14.20 -23.37 14.62
N PRO A 503 15.18 -24.20 15.03
CA PRO A 503 15.07 -24.95 16.27
C PRO A 503 15.20 -24.03 17.51
N PRO A 504 14.60 -24.35 18.67
CA PRO A 504 14.62 -23.48 19.85
C PRO A 504 16.02 -23.10 20.35
N ASP A 505 17.00 -24.00 20.24
CA ASP A 505 18.40 -23.76 20.64
C ASP A 505 19.08 -22.66 19.81
N LEU A 506 18.65 -22.46 18.56
CA LEU A 506 19.10 -21.37 17.70
C LEU A 506 18.78 -20.00 18.34
N PHE A 507 17.64 -19.86 19.02
CA PHE A 507 17.23 -18.61 19.67
C PHE A 507 17.90 -18.40 21.02
N VAL A 508 18.23 -19.47 21.73
CA VAL A 508 19.12 -19.39 22.91
C VAL A 508 20.48 -18.85 22.47
N HIS A 509 21.06 -19.40 21.40
CA HIS A 509 22.32 -18.91 20.82
C HIS A 509 22.24 -17.45 20.38
N LEU A 510 21.13 -17.04 19.74
CA LEU A 510 20.90 -15.63 19.39
C LEU A 510 20.90 -14.72 20.62
N SER A 511 20.23 -15.14 21.70
CA SER A 511 20.13 -14.34 22.93
C SER A 511 21.50 -14.14 23.61
N GLU A 512 22.38 -15.13 23.50
CA GLU A 512 23.75 -15.06 24.01
C GLU A 512 24.63 -14.15 23.15
N SER A 513 24.43 -14.20 21.83
CA SER A 513 25.20 -13.39 20.90
C SER A 513 24.75 -11.93 20.79
N ALA A 514 23.47 -11.65 21.01
CA ALA A 514 22.89 -10.31 20.96
C ALA A 514 21.99 -10.03 22.18
N PRO A 515 22.55 -9.99 23.41
CA PRO A 515 21.77 -9.84 24.64
C PRO A 515 21.09 -8.47 24.77
N GLY A 516 21.49 -7.49 23.95
CA GLY A 516 20.91 -6.15 23.89
C GLY A 516 19.55 -6.08 23.16
N LEU A 517 19.15 -7.14 22.46
CA LEU A 517 17.95 -7.14 21.61
C LEU A 517 16.69 -6.81 22.40
N ARG A 518 15.97 -5.79 21.90
CA ARG A 518 14.66 -5.34 22.39
C ARG A 518 13.54 -5.79 21.47
N SER A 519 13.80 -5.80 20.16
CA SER A 519 12.81 -6.15 19.15
C SER A 519 13.32 -7.27 18.27
N LEU A 520 12.52 -8.32 18.08
CA LEU A 520 12.86 -9.47 17.26
C LEU A 520 11.69 -9.86 16.37
N PHE A 521 11.90 -9.85 15.06
CA PHE A 521 10.92 -10.25 14.05
C PHE A 521 11.46 -11.40 13.21
N LEU A 522 10.76 -12.53 13.22
CA LEU A 522 11.20 -13.75 12.58
C LEU A 522 10.15 -14.25 11.61
N HIS A 523 10.60 -14.58 10.41
CA HIS A 523 9.77 -15.18 9.38
C HIS A 523 10.43 -16.49 8.93
N SER A 524 9.82 -17.60 9.35
CA SER A 524 10.21 -18.96 8.96
C SER A 524 9.34 -19.47 7.82
N PHE A 525 9.89 -20.27 6.92
CA PHE A 525 9.16 -20.88 5.81
C PHE A 525 9.26 -22.41 5.88
N SER A 526 8.12 -23.09 5.77
CA SER A 526 8.10 -24.54 5.55
C SER A 526 8.44 -24.87 4.09
N SER A 527 9.21 -25.95 3.88
CA SER A 527 9.90 -26.35 2.64
C SER A 527 9.03 -26.69 1.40
N GLY A 528 7.81 -26.18 1.31
CA GLY A 528 6.95 -26.33 0.12
C GLY A 528 5.92 -25.22 -0.07
N SER A 529 5.81 -24.27 0.86
CA SER A 529 4.81 -23.20 0.84
C SER A 529 5.47 -21.87 0.51
N TYR A 530 6.00 -21.75 -0.71
CA TYR A 530 6.52 -20.49 -1.23
C TYR A 530 5.41 -19.49 -1.59
N GLN A 531 4.16 -19.93 -1.56
CA GLN A 531 3.02 -19.13 -1.96
C GLN A 531 2.64 -18.18 -0.83
N ARG A 532 3.23 -16.97 -0.79
CA ARG A 532 2.73 -15.72 -0.15
C ARG A 532 1.91 -15.86 1.14
N GLY A 533 2.14 -16.91 1.92
CA GLY A 533 1.39 -17.20 3.11
C GLY A 533 1.96 -16.34 4.20
N ASP A 534 1.14 -15.47 4.77
CA ASP A 534 1.59 -14.59 5.84
C ASP A 534 1.98 -15.35 7.11
N CYS A 535 1.54 -16.61 7.25
CA CYS A 535 1.84 -17.53 8.34
C CYS A 535 2.54 -18.81 7.87
N SER A 536 3.32 -19.42 8.75
CA SER A 536 4.07 -20.66 8.52
C SER A 536 3.99 -21.61 9.69
N ARG A 537 4.19 -22.89 9.40
CA ARG A 537 4.22 -23.96 10.39
C ARG A 537 5.63 -24.06 10.99
N TRP A 538 5.78 -23.66 12.25
CA TRP A 538 7.08 -23.69 12.94
C TRP A 538 7.45 -25.12 13.37
N PRO A 539 8.73 -25.53 13.30
CA PRO A 539 9.10 -26.93 13.47
C PRO A 539 8.85 -27.53 14.87
N TYR A 540 8.73 -26.69 15.90
CA TYR A 540 8.55 -27.09 17.30
C TYR A 540 7.29 -26.47 17.92
N PRO A 541 6.77 -27.01 19.03
CA PRO A 541 5.61 -26.42 19.69
C PRO A 541 5.93 -25.04 20.33
N PRO A 542 4.93 -24.14 20.45
CA PRO A 542 5.09 -22.82 21.06
C PRO A 542 5.75 -22.82 22.45
N SER A 543 5.55 -23.86 23.25
CA SER A 543 6.14 -23.98 24.60
C SER A 543 7.66 -24.05 24.60
N GLU A 544 8.25 -24.67 23.58
CA GLU A 544 9.71 -24.75 23.46
C GLU A 544 10.28 -23.40 23.01
N TYR A 545 9.62 -22.74 22.07
CA TYR A 545 9.99 -21.39 21.65
C TYR A 545 9.84 -20.37 22.78
N ALA A 546 8.73 -20.40 23.52
CA ALA A 546 8.51 -19.49 24.64
C ALA A 546 9.65 -19.59 25.67
N ARG A 547 10.10 -20.81 26.00
CA ARG A 547 11.28 -21.03 26.87
C ARG A 547 12.55 -20.44 26.28
N ALA A 548 12.81 -20.67 25.00
CA ALA A 548 13.98 -20.13 24.32
C ALA A 548 13.95 -18.59 24.28
N PHE A 549 12.82 -17.96 23.97
CA PHE A 549 12.71 -16.50 23.99
C PHE A 549 12.77 -15.91 25.42
N GLY A 550 12.50 -16.72 26.44
CA GLY A 550 12.69 -16.35 27.84
C GLY A 550 14.15 -16.06 28.22
N THR A 551 15.14 -16.46 27.39
CA THR A 551 16.56 -16.17 27.63
C THR A 551 16.96 -14.75 27.23
N PHE A 552 16.13 -14.03 26.47
CA PHE A 552 16.42 -12.65 26.09
C PHE A 552 16.10 -11.69 27.25
N PRO A 553 17.10 -11.00 27.83
CA PRO A 553 16.89 -10.19 29.02
C PRO A 553 16.12 -8.90 28.75
N ARG A 554 16.09 -8.43 27.50
CA ARG A 554 15.55 -7.11 27.10
C ARG A 554 14.47 -7.16 26.03
N LEU A 555 14.13 -8.35 25.53
CA LEU A 555 13.17 -8.52 24.44
C LEU A 555 11.77 -8.09 24.89
N ASN A 556 11.33 -6.94 24.41
CA ASN A 556 10.03 -6.35 24.72
C ASN A 556 9.03 -6.45 23.56
N LEU A 557 9.52 -6.64 22.33
CA LEU A 557 8.72 -6.73 21.12
C LEU A 557 9.11 -7.98 20.32
N LEU A 558 8.15 -8.88 20.09
CA LEU A 558 8.38 -10.14 19.37
C LEU A 558 7.35 -10.29 18.23
N GLY A 559 7.81 -10.56 17.02
CA GLY A 559 6.94 -10.92 15.89
C GLY A 559 7.34 -12.25 15.28
N LEU A 560 6.39 -13.17 15.17
CA LEU A 560 6.55 -14.48 14.56
C LEU A 560 5.44 -14.69 13.54
N ASN A 561 5.79 -15.19 12.35
CA ASN A 561 4.79 -15.64 11.39
C ASN A 561 4.24 -17.05 11.76
N MET A 562 3.99 -17.32 13.03
CA MET A 562 3.57 -18.65 13.50
C MET A 562 2.08 -18.88 13.23
N ALA A 563 1.75 -19.91 12.46
CA ALA A 563 0.37 -20.36 12.25
C ALA A 563 -0.15 -21.03 13.53
N ILE A 564 -1.18 -20.45 14.15
CA ILE A 564 -1.81 -20.99 15.38
C ILE A 564 -3.03 -21.84 15.04
N ASP A 565 -3.74 -21.51 13.95
CA ASP A 565 -4.96 -22.20 13.51
C ASP A 565 -4.73 -23.66 13.04
N ASP A 566 -3.48 -24.06 12.79
CA ASP A 566 -3.18 -25.43 12.37
C ASP A 566 -3.18 -26.39 13.57
N ALA A 567 -4.00 -27.44 13.45
CA ALA A 567 -4.41 -28.36 14.50
C ALA A 567 -3.34 -29.13 15.32
N PRO A 568 -2.04 -29.29 14.95
CA PRO A 568 -1.10 -29.97 15.82
C PRO A 568 -0.56 -29.11 16.98
N TYR A 569 -0.86 -27.81 17.04
CA TYR A 569 -0.45 -26.92 18.15
C TYR A 569 -1.49 -26.75 19.24
N ARG A 570 -2.64 -27.44 19.13
CA ARG A 570 -3.70 -27.39 20.11
C ARG A 570 -3.11 -27.71 21.49
N THR A 571 -3.32 -26.82 22.46
CA THR A 571 -4.02 -27.17 23.71
C THR A 571 -3.95 -26.11 24.80
N SER A 572 -5.11 -25.82 25.40
CA SER A 572 -5.23 -25.31 26.77
C SER A 572 -5.39 -26.47 27.78
N TYR A 573 -6.09 -27.55 27.40
CA TYR A 573 -6.30 -28.74 28.23
C TYR A 573 -5.03 -29.55 28.55
N PHE A 574 -4.07 -29.65 27.62
CA PHE A 574 -2.80 -30.33 27.86
C PHE A 574 -1.75 -29.44 28.52
N LEU A 575 -1.78 -28.11 28.33
CA LEU A 575 -0.86 -27.19 29.02
C LEU A 575 -1.02 -27.28 30.55
N GLN A 576 -2.25 -27.30 31.06
CA GLN A 576 -2.54 -27.47 32.49
C GLN A 576 -2.10 -28.86 33.03
N ARG A 577 -2.08 -29.89 32.16
CA ARG A 577 -1.65 -31.25 32.50
C ARG A 577 -0.13 -31.45 32.39
N MET A 578 0.54 -30.68 31.53
CA MET A 578 2.00 -30.59 31.47
C MET A 578 2.56 -29.93 32.73
N GLU A 579 1.87 -28.93 33.29
CA GLU A 579 2.22 -28.34 34.59
C GLU A 579 2.07 -29.34 35.76
N LEU A 580 1.30 -30.42 35.58
CA LEU A 580 0.99 -31.43 36.61
C LEU A 580 1.69 -32.80 36.44
N GLY A 581 2.61 -32.96 35.48
CA GLY A 581 3.52 -34.13 35.41
C GLY A 581 3.10 -35.32 34.54
N TYR A 582 2.06 -35.22 33.72
CA TYR A 582 1.71 -36.13 32.60
C TYR A 582 1.46 -37.64 32.87
N GLU A 583 1.64 -38.17 34.09
CA GLU A 583 1.33 -39.58 34.38
C GLU A 583 -0.19 -39.86 34.37
N GLY A 584 -0.63 -40.80 33.53
CA GLY A 584 -2.02 -41.32 33.51
C GLY A 584 -3.02 -40.59 32.59
N ALA A 585 -2.60 -39.50 31.92
CA ALA A 585 -3.48 -38.67 31.07
C ALA A 585 -4.08 -39.44 29.88
N GLU A 586 -3.28 -40.29 29.21
CA GLU A 586 -3.72 -41.08 28.04
C GLU A 586 -4.91 -42.01 28.37
N ALA A 587 -4.90 -42.59 29.57
CA ALA A 587 -5.97 -43.49 30.01
C ALA A 587 -7.26 -42.73 30.31
N GLU A 588 -7.17 -41.50 30.84
CA GLU A 588 -8.32 -40.64 31.06
C GLU A 588 -8.90 -40.09 29.76
N ASP A 589 -8.07 -39.72 28.79
CA ASP A 589 -8.53 -39.19 27.51
C ASP A 589 -9.21 -40.28 26.67
N ALA A 590 -8.62 -41.48 26.67
CA ALA A 590 -9.27 -42.65 26.09
C ALA A 590 -10.61 -42.98 26.78
N LYS A 591 -10.78 -42.61 28.06
CA LYS A 591 -12.03 -42.81 28.82
C LYS A 591 -13.06 -41.71 28.55
N ALA A 592 -12.63 -40.46 28.44
CA ALA A 592 -13.47 -39.31 28.08
C ALA A 592 -14.01 -39.44 26.65
N LEU A 593 -13.13 -39.80 25.69
CA LEU A 593 -13.52 -40.04 24.30
C LEU A 593 -14.48 -41.24 24.17
N ARG A 594 -14.25 -42.30 24.95
CA ARG A 594 -15.18 -43.45 25.04
C ARG A 594 -16.53 -43.03 25.61
N ARG A 595 -16.56 -42.21 26.66
CA ARG A 595 -17.80 -41.68 27.26
C ARG A 595 -18.58 -40.80 26.29
N TRP A 596 -17.90 -39.93 25.55
CA TRP A 596 -18.53 -39.08 24.53
C TRP A 596 -19.08 -39.90 23.36
N ARG A 597 -18.27 -40.81 22.80
CA ARG A 597 -18.71 -41.71 21.71
C ARG A 597 -19.93 -42.55 22.12
N ALA A 598 -20.02 -42.93 23.39
CA ALA A 598 -21.18 -43.64 23.94
C ALA A 598 -22.44 -42.78 24.08
N ARG A 599 -22.33 -41.44 24.08
CA ARG A 599 -23.44 -40.47 24.19
C ARG A 599 -23.93 -39.90 22.85
N LYS A 600 -23.29 -40.26 21.73
CA LYS A 600 -23.44 -39.66 20.39
C LYS A 600 -24.85 -39.72 19.76
N SER A 601 -25.87 -40.21 20.46
CA SER A 601 -27.26 -40.19 19.98
C SER A 601 -28.06 -38.96 20.43
N LEU A 602 -27.53 -38.07 21.29
CA LEU A 602 -28.33 -37.01 21.94
C LEU A 602 -27.67 -35.63 22.13
N SER A 603 -26.39 -35.37 21.78
CA SER A 603 -25.76 -34.06 21.99
C SER A 603 -25.51 -33.29 20.69
N THR A 604 -25.54 -31.96 20.75
CA THR A 604 -24.99 -31.07 19.74
C THR A 604 -23.46 -31.19 19.70
N ASP A 605 -22.81 -30.71 18.63
CA ASP A 605 -21.35 -30.75 18.44
C ASP A 605 -20.55 -30.03 19.55
N ASP A 606 -21.23 -29.27 20.43
CA ASP A 606 -20.64 -28.53 21.55
C ASP A 606 -20.08 -29.40 22.69
N ASP A 607 -20.43 -30.70 22.74
CA ASP A 607 -19.98 -31.64 23.77
C ASP A 607 -18.82 -32.55 23.33
N ASP A 608 -18.30 -32.40 22.10
CA ASP A 608 -17.15 -33.19 21.67
C ASP A 608 -15.91 -32.76 22.48
N PRO A 609 -15.24 -33.68 23.21
CA PRO A 609 -13.99 -33.35 23.89
C PRO A 609 -12.88 -32.86 22.93
N ARG A 610 -13.09 -32.95 21.61
CA ARG A 610 -12.25 -32.35 20.57
C ARG A 610 -12.66 -30.93 20.16
N THR A 611 -13.88 -30.49 20.50
CA THR A 611 -14.44 -29.14 20.23
C THR A 611 -14.54 -28.27 21.48
N LEU A 612 -14.41 -28.84 22.68
CA LEU A 612 -14.32 -28.12 23.96
C LEU A 612 -13.18 -27.06 24.01
N ASP A 613 -12.19 -27.17 23.13
CA ASP A 613 -11.09 -26.21 22.96
C ASP A 613 -11.24 -25.28 21.72
N CYS A 614 -12.31 -25.41 20.93
CA CYS A 614 -12.53 -24.58 19.74
C CYS A 614 -13.29 -23.28 20.09
N THR A 615 -12.63 -22.35 20.79
CA THR A 615 -12.98 -20.92 20.71
C THR A 615 -11.92 -20.23 19.87
N ALA A 616 -12.27 -19.75 18.68
CA ALA A 616 -11.33 -19.30 17.64
C ALA A 616 -10.30 -18.22 18.10
N ASP A 617 -10.56 -17.48 19.17
CA ASP A 617 -9.62 -16.47 19.73
C ASP A 617 -8.88 -16.92 21.01
N GLY A 618 -9.25 -18.06 21.60
CA GLY A 618 -8.71 -18.54 22.87
C GLY A 618 -7.29 -19.10 22.75
N GLU A 619 -7.04 -19.91 21.70
CA GLU A 619 -5.77 -20.60 21.50
C GLU A 619 -4.61 -19.61 21.30
N VAL A 620 -4.83 -18.56 20.51
CA VAL A 620 -3.85 -17.50 20.29
C VAL A 620 -3.51 -16.79 21.59
N ARG A 621 -4.51 -16.45 22.40
CA ARG A 621 -4.29 -15.81 23.70
C ARG A 621 -3.52 -16.72 24.66
N ASP A 622 -3.76 -18.02 24.65
CA ASP A 622 -3.02 -18.96 25.50
C ASP A 622 -1.55 -19.11 25.07
N VAL A 623 -1.28 -19.11 23.76
CA VAL A 623 0.09 -18.99 23.25
C VAL A 623 0.72 -17.67 23.67
N VAL A 624 0.03 -16.53 23.52
CA VAL A 624 0.53 -15.22 23.99
C VAL A 624 0.83 -15.23 25.49
N ARG A 625 -0.05 -15.83 26.32
CA ARG A 625 0.19 -16.01 27.77
C ARG A 625 1.46 -16.80 28.03
N LEU A 626 1.66 -17.89 27.31
CA LEU A 626 2.83 -18.75 27.43
C LEU A 626 4.12 -17.96 27.16
N PHE A 627 4.16 -17.22 26.05
CA PHE A 627 5.28 -16.33 25.74
C PHE A 627 5.45 -15.23 26.80
N ALA A 628 4.37 -14.65 27.31
CA ALA A 628 4.40 -13.62 28.35
C ALA A 628 4.95 -14.14 29.70
N ILE A 629 4.69 -15.40 30.05
CA ILE A 629 5.19 -16.05 31.27
C ILE A 629 6.71 -16.23 31.19
N TYR A 630 7.23 -16.73 30.06
CA TYR A 630 8.65 -16.99 29.91
C TYR A 630 9.46 -15.72 29.58
N GLY A 631 8.97 -14.90 28.65
CA GLY A 631 9.61 -13.64 28.25
C GLY A 631 9.28 -12.51 29.22
N ARG A 632 10.05 -12.38 30.31
CA ARG A 632 9.76 -11.40 31.39
C ARG A 632 9.77 -9.93 30.96
N ALA A 633 10.55 -9.60 29.93
CA ALA A 633 10.61 -8.24 29.37
C ALA A 633 9.54 -8.00 28.29
N LEU A 634 8.84 -9.04 27.84
CA LEU A 634 7.94 -8.97 26.69
C LEU A 634 6.72 -8.09 27.01
N GLN A 635 6.49 -7.09 26.17
CA GLN A 635 5.39 -6.12 26.23
C GLN A 635 4.42 -6.28 25.06
N THR A 636 4.91 -6.68 23.89
CA THR A 636 4.08 -6.81 22.69
C THR A 636 4.49 -8.04 21.89
N ILE A 637 3.51 -8.79 21.41
CA ILE A 637 3.72 -9.95 20.55
C ILE A 637 2.83 -9.91 19.30
N PHE A 638 3.38 -10.35 18.18
CA PHE A 638 2.70 -10.54 16.90
C PHE A 638 2.85 -11.99 16.48
N LEU A 639 1.73 -12.60 16.09
CA LEU A 639 1.58 -13.98 15.66
C LEU A 639 0.76 -14.01 14.36
N HIS A 640 0.72 -15.15 13.66
CA HIS A 640 0.12 -15.30 12.33
C HIS A 640 0.82 -14.54 11.22
N THR A 641 0.67 -13.22 11.17
CA THR A 641 1.27 -12.39 10.12
C THR A 641 2.23 -11.39 10.74
N ASN A 642 3.36 -11.18 10.09
CA ASN A 642 4.24 -10.08 10.43
C ASN A 642 3.82 -8.77 9.75
N ASN A 643 2.64 -8.73 9.10
CA ASN A 643 2.10 -7.49 8.55
C ASN A 643 1.38 -6.71 9.64
N LEU A 644 2.13 -5.80 10.27
CA LEU A 644 1.74 -5.02 11.44
C LEU A 644 0.59 -4.05 11.15
N SER A 645 0.45 -3.64 9.89
CA SER A 645 -0.61 -2.73 9.47
C SER A 645 -1.99 -3.39 9.43
N GLN A 646 -2.06 -4.73 9.32
CA GLN A 646 -3.31 -5.46 9.10
C GLN A 646 -3.69 -6.43 10.24
N THR A 647 -2.78 -6.78 11.16
CA THR A 647 -3.07 -7.76 12.21
C THR A 647 -3.01 -7.23 13.65
N GLY A 648 -3.86 -7.82 14.50
CA GLY A 648 -3.98 -7.48 15.91
C GLY A 648 -2.79 -7.99 16.72
N GLY A 649 -1.79 -7.14 16.93
CA GLY A 649 -0.79 -7.38 17.97
C GLY A 649 -1.42 -7.46 19.36
N TRP A 650 -0.81 -8.24 20.25
CA TRP A 650 -1.25 -8.39 21.64
C TRP A 650 -0.32 -7.66 22.59
N VAL A 651 -0.89 -6.86 23.48
CA VAL A 651 -0.17 -6.13 24.51
C VAL A 651 -0.21 -6.91 25.82
N ILE A 652 0.95 -7.06 26.45
CA ILE A 652 1.15 -7.76 27.72
C ILE A 652 1.35 -6.71 28.80
N GLU A 653 0.36 -6.56 29.67
CA GLU A 653 0.45 -5.71 30.86
C GLU A 653 0.99 -6.53 32.03
N ARG A 654 1.90 -5.95 32.82
CA ARG A 654 2.57 -6.63 33.93
C ARG A 654 2.32 -5.92 35.26
N ASP A 655 2.29 -6.69 36.34
CA ASP A 655 2.25 -6.16 37.70
C ASP A 655 3.61 -5.59 38.14
N ALA A 656 3.68 -5.05 39.36
CA ALA A 656 4.91 -4.52 39.93
C ALA A 656 6.01 -5.58 40.09
N GLU A 657 5.64 -6.87 40.14
CA GLU A 657 6.55 -8.01 40.21
C GLU A 657 6.97 -8.53 38.81
N GLY A 658 6.46 -7.93 37.73
CA GLY A 658 6.77 -8.31 36.35
C GLY A 658 5.99 -9.52 35.82
N ARG A 659 4.96 -9.99 36.54
CA ARG A 659 4.09 -11.08 36.09
C ARG A 659 3.02 -10.54 35.14
N PRO A 660 2.66 -11.27 34.06
CA PRO A 660 1.60 -10.83 33.17
C PRO A 660 0.24 -10.83 33.89
N VAL A 661 -0.47 -9.70 33.85
CA VAL A 661 -1.79 -9.50 34.48
C VAL A 661 -2.90 -9.65 33.46
N THR A 662 -2.74 -8.96 32.33
CA THR A 662 -3.76 -8.80 31.30
C THR A 662 -3.11 -8.84 29.93
N ILE A 663 -3.80 -9.49 28.99
CA ILE A 663 -3.47 -9.43 27.57
C ILE A 663 -4.59 -8.64 26.91
N ARG A 664 -4.22 -7.52 26.32
CA ARG A 664 -5.14 -6.63 25.64
C ARG A 664 -5.03 -6.83 24.14
N ASP A 665 -6.18 -6.98 23.48
CA ASP A 665 -6.23 -7.00 22.03
C ASP A 665 -6.04 -5.58 21.49
N GLY A 666 -5.20 -5.46 20.46
CA GLY A 666 -4.98 -4.21 19.76
C GLY A 666 -3.99 -3.28 20.45
N LEU A 667 -3.33 -2.48 19.62
CA LEU A 667 -2.29 -1.53 20.02
C LEU A 667 -2.90 -0.14 20.16
N THR A 668 -2.48 0.60 21.19
CA THR A 668 -2.59 2.07 21.21
C THR A 668 -1.81 2.67 20.05
N THR A 669 -2.07 3.94 19.70
CA THR A 669 -1.35 4.63 18.62
C THR A 669 0.16 4.59 18.83
N SER A 670 0.65 4.88 20.04
CA SER A 670 2.08 4.82 20.37
C SER A 670 2.68 3.41 20.34
N GLU A 671 1.90 2.38 20.68
CA GLU A 671 2.35 0.98 20.54
C GLU A 671 2.38 0.56 19.08
N ARG A 672 1.43 1.03 18.28
CA ARG A 672 1.37 0.79 16.85
C ARG A 672 2.53 1.49 16.14
N GLU A 673 2.83 2.74 16.46
CA GLU A 673 4.00 3.44 15.94
C GLU A 673 5.31 2.70 16.28
N ARG A 674 5.45 2.24 17.53
CA ARG A 674 6.59 1.41 17.94
C ARG A 674 6.67 0.08 17.18
N ALA A 675 5.53 -0.57 16.96
CA ALA A 675 5.47 -1.80 16.20
C ALA A 675 5.78 -1.57 14.72
N ASN A 676 5.17 -0.56 14.10
CA ASN A 676 5.30 -0.19 12.69
C ASN A 676 6.76 0.07 12.27
N MET A 677 7.64 0.42 13.20
CA MET A 677 9.10 0.45 12.95
C MET A 677 9.65 -0.89 12.40
N ALA A 678 8.92 -2.00 12.54
CA ALA A 678 9.34 -3.31 12.05
C ALA A 678 8.76 -3.71 10.68
N ASP A 679 7.76 -2.99 10.17
CA ASP A 679 7.11 -3.27 8.88
C ASP A 679 8.00 -2.75 7.73
N PRO A 680 8.38 -3.56 6.73
CA PRO A 680 9.40 -3.14 5.77
C PRO A 680 8.93 -2.04 4.83
N GLU A 681 7.62 -1.93 4.60
CA GLU A 681 7.05 -0.84 3.79
C GLU A 681 7.06 0.47 4.57
N TRP A 682 6.86 0.40 5.90
CA TRP A 682 6.89 1.55 6.82
C TRP A 682 8.31 1.95 7.24
N GLN A 683 9.31 1.06 7.09
CA GLN A 683 10.69 1.34 7.43
C GLN A 683 11.27 2.55 6.67
N ILE A 684 10.84 2.79 5.44
CA ILE A 684 11.39 3.88 4.62
C ILE A 684 11.15 5.24 5.28
N ASP A 685 9.93 5.53 5.68
CA ASP A 685 9.58 6.85 6.21
C ASP A 685 10.01 7.02 7.67
N HIS A 686 10.14 5.93 8.44
CA HIS A 686 10.44 6.00 9.88
C HIS A 686 11.91 5.73 10.25
N TRP A 687 12.70 5.13 9.37
CA TRP A 687 14.14 4.91 9.62
C TRP A 687 15.02 5.98 8.99
N THR A 688 14.44 6.88 8.20
CA THR A 688 15.20 8.03 7.72
C THR A 688 15.53 8.95 8.89
N PHE A 689 16.79 9.36 8.94
CA PHE A 689 17.25 10.41 9.82
C PHE A 689 16.82 11.75 9.24
N ASP A 690 16.54 12.73 10.09
CA ASP A 690 16.56 14.14 9.68
C ASP A 690 17.97 14.74 9.89
N ALA A 691 18.19 15.96 9.41
CA ALA A 691 19.50 16.62 9.51
C ALA A 691 19.96 16.82 10.97
N ALA A 692 19.04 17.12 11.89
CA ALA A 692 19.37 17.38 13.28
C ALA A 692 19.75 16.08 14.02
N GLU A 693 18.99 15.00 13.80
CA GLU A 693 19.30 13.66 14.34
C GLU A 693 20.65 13.16 13.80
N ALA A 694 20.91 13.38 12.51
CA ALA A 694 22.18 13.00 11.89
C ALA A 694 23.37 13.79 12.46
N GLU A 695 23.24 15.10 12.64
CA GLU A 695 24.28 15.94 13.26
C GLU A 695 24.57 15.52 14.70
N GLU A 696 23.55 15.17 15.47
CA GLU A 696 23.71 14.65 16.84
C GLU A 696 24.47 13.32 16.86
N ILE A 697 24.09 12.38 16.00
CA ILE A 697 24.71 11.04 15.95
C ILE A 697 26.14 11.10 15.42
N LEU A 698 26.40 11.93 14.40
CA LEU A 698 27.72 12.10 13.79
C LEU A 698 28.63 13.03 14.62
N GLY A 699 28.09 13.75 15.59
CA GLY A 699 28.83 14.69 16.43
C GLY A 699 29.37 15.90 15.66
N LEU A 700 28.57 16.44 14.73
CA LEU A 700 28.97 17.52 13.81
C LEU A 700 28.72 18.95 14.38
N ASN A 701 28.37 19.07 15.66
CA ASN A 701 28.04 20.34 16.33
C ASN A 701 29.23 21.10 16.92
#